data_AF-A0A857C995-F1
#
_entry.id   AF-A0A857C995-F1
#
_cell.length_a   1.000
_cell.length_b   1.000
_cell.length_c   1.000
_cell.angle_alpha   90.00
_cell.angle_beta   90.00
_cell.angle_gamma   90.00
#
_symmetry.space_group_name_H-M   'P 1'
#
loop_
_entity.id
_entity.type
_entity.pdbx_description
1 polymer ?
#
loop_
_entity_poly.entity_id
_entity_poly.type
_entity_poly.pdbx_seq_one_letter_code
_entity_poly.pdbx_strand_id
1 'polypeptide(L)'
;MRRKIMTQSGIRAALAAATLCAFAAAQANAQSSPPQPTTPQSGKAAILILDASGSMWGQLDGGITKIEVAREVMGQFFATRDATIPLGVIAYGHNRRGDCSDIEIIARAGSQNPGALSQRLNRINPRGMTPISESLRIAAREIPPTAEEADIILVTDGLETCDADPCAVAAQLAQEGIKIRAHVVGFGLSEQQANALACVPDQTGGQLLRPQSGAELTDALNQIAAAEPMPEPEPEPTVQENFFDIGPKAEAGHTYRISYKGTARPVDYAGFTRRGEAEPDVSPSYGVIGGSGKTGNNPFTKQAPPEPGDYDLILSVAGQGVIARQAIEVVSSSNGFDPIGSVEPGKRFRFTWRGPDRVEQRVVIARPGDPAGTYEGDWGYALHKNGRMGLRAPAEPGLYELRYLSASRKEILFSRTFGVGVPYEDADLTTSAELAERALAATQAAPGQDPLPMVPATFRLPDGFPPTPLSWSAVPLDPDMSPEAWAPQSDMVVGEGEFEPGRYEVSTMGPGETEFRGVVEIVPGQPNDFVIPLVGGGEAEQNPPGQRGDAGSSGGSTLAGESQGMACRSPTGCAYHDPVTGLALILPQGWDIDPPFFYETAGGARAGLPSATLSRTIGGDMQQIMLNPRQWMTSSGPCTDTPAGELCRATSTDVAYLGAFEVVRSSLRIAAASAAPDPSAAPRSTASAAGAGASAGAGASAGAGTGSSRGGDIQPRNGRWTVTLGRTVVEGCPAMIAEQIRGAGLERRSGTREMTFSDPFHPGPLMADAPMQVGWSRTGPGSWQATLVGQSMGPTGQIDVRLELTVVSETELHEVNHFSMQLPAPLMAALGGGGSGACTSRTGATWTWQG
;
A
#
# COMPACT_ATOMS: atom_id res chain seq x y z
N MET A 1 -3.01 -13.20 -13.85
CA MET A 1 -3.05 -12.80 -12.43
C MET A 1 -4.33 -13.33 -11.78
N ARG A 2 -4.27 -14.46 -11.05
CA ARG A 2 -5.44 -15.05 -10.37
C ARG A 2 -5.58 -14.42 -8.98
N ARG A 3 -6.68 -13.70 -8.76
CA ARG A 3 -7.01 -13.01 -7.51
C ARG A 3 -7.29 -14.04 -6.40
N LYS A 4 -6.56 -13.97 -5.28
CA LYS A 4 -6.88 -14.68 -4.02
C LYS A 4 -8.20 -14.14 -3.45
N ILE A 5 -9.17 -15.02 -3.16
CA ILE A 5 -10.48 -14.66 -2.60
C ILE A 5 -10.73 -15.48 -1.32
N MET A 6 -11.03 -14.73 -0.24
CA MET A 6 -11.81 -15.06 0.98
C MET A 6 -11.67 -16.44 1.62
N THR A 7 -10.95 -16.49 2.74
CA THR A 7 -11.16 -17.52 3.79
C THR A 7 -10.73 -17.09 5.19
N GLN A 8 -10.13 -15.91 5.39
CA GLN A 8 -9.41 -15.62 6.64
C GLN A 8 -10.14 -14.72 7.66
N SER A 9 -11.25 -14.11 7.31
CA SER A 9 -11.85 -13.03 8.11
C SER A 9 -12.46 -13.45 9.46
N GLY A 10 -13.16 -14.58 9.54
CA GLY A 10 -13.84 -15.00 10.78
C GLY A 10 -12.90 -15.58 11.86
N ILE A 11 -11.92 -16.38 11.45
CA ILE A 11 -11.00 -17.07 12.38
C ILE A 11 -9.84 -16.14 12.79
N ARG A 12 -9.36 -15.25 11.91
CA ARG A 12 -8.31 -14.29 12.27
C ARG A 12 -8.77 -13.26 13.29
N ALA A 13 -10.02 -12.81 13.26
CA ALA A 13 -10.52 -11.85 14.24
C ALA A 13 -10.67 -12.46 15.64
N ALA A 14 -11.05 -13.74 15.72
CA ALA A 14 -11.10 -14.49 16.97
C ALA A 14 -9.70 -14.66 17.58
N LEU A 15 -8.67 -14.97 16.77
CA LEU A 15 -7.28 -15.04 17.24
C LEU A 15 -6.68 -13.66 17.57
N ALA A 16 -7.03 -12.60 16.83
CA ALA A 16 -6.54 -11.23 17.04
C ALA A 16 -7.08 -10.60 18.34
N ALA A 17 -8.35 -10.84 18.68
CA ALA A 17 -8.91 -10.43 19.97
C ALA A 17 -8.24 -11.15 21.16
N ALA A 18 -7.82 -12.40 20.93
CA ALA A 18 -7.09 -13.20 21.90
C ALA A 18 -5.65 -12.69 22.12
N THR A 19 -4.98 -12.21 21.06
CA THR A 19 -3.63 -11.63 21.14
C THR A 19 -3.61 -10.24 21.79
N LEU A 20 -4.66 -9.42 21.61
CA LEU A 20 -4.79 -8.13 22.31
C LEU A 20 -5.02 -8.29 23.83
N CYS A 21 -5.72 -9.33 24.27
CA CYS A 21 -5.92 -9.58 25.71
C CYS A 21 -4.65 -10.05 26.42
N ALA A 22 -3.78 -10.81 25.73
CA ALA A 22 -2.51 -11.27 26.27
C ALA A 22 -1.51 -10.12 26.53
N PHE A 23 -1.50 -9.10 25.67
CA PHE A 23 -0.61 -7.93 25.84
C PHE A 23 -1.06 -6.95 26.92
N ALA A 24 -2.36 -6.81 27.18
CA ALA A 24 -2.88 -5.93 28.23
C ALA A 24 -2.72 -6.52 29.65
N ALA A 25 -2.77 -7.85 29.80
CA ALA A 25 -2.60 -8.52 31.10
C ALA A 25 -1.13 -8.65 31.54
N ALA A 26 -0.18 -8.65 30.61
CA ALA A 26 1.25 -8.81 30.90
C ALA A 26 1.85 -7.62 31.69
N GLN A 27 1.24 -6.43 31.63
CA GLN A 27 1.74 -5.25 32.35
C GLN A 27 1.20 -5.11 33.80
N ALA A 28 0.24 -5.94 34.23
CA ALA A 28 -0.41 -5.77 35.53
C ALA A 28 0.12 -6.66 36.67
N ASN A 29 0.90 -7.72 36.38
CA ASN A 29 1.32 -8.71 37.40
C ASN A 29 2.84 -8.96 37.46
N ALA A 30 3.67 -7.99 37.07
CA ALA A 30 5.10 -8.04 37.30
C ALA A 30 5.45 -7.72 38.77
N GLN A 31 5.04 -8.58 39.71
CA GLN A 31 5.64 -8.64 41.04
C GLN A 31 5.30 -9.97 41.72
N SER A 32 6.37 -10.69 42.10
CA SER A 32 6.42 -11.87 42.97
C SER A 32 6.02 -13.24 42.40
N SER A 33 6.97 -13.90 41.73
CA SER A 33 7.17 -15.35 41.85
C SER A 33 8.65 -15.70 41.68
N PRO A 34 9.21 -16.62 42.49
CA PRO A 34 10.62 -16.96 42.44
C PRO A 34 10.94 -17.81 41.19
N PRO A 35 12.14 -17.69 40.60
CA PRO A 35 12.50 -18.36 39.36
C PRO A 35 12.65 -19.87 39.54
N GLN A 36 11.99 -20.66 38.69
CA GLN A 36 12.34 -22.06 38.47
C GLN A 36 13.47 -22.16 37.44
N PRO A 37 14.35 -23.18 37.54
CA PRO A 37 15.42 -23.38 36.57
C PRO A 37 14.86 -23.92 35.25
N THR A 38 14.83 -23.09 34.21
CA THR A 38 14.62 -23.51 32.82
C THR A 38 15.95 -24.00 32.24
N THR A 39 15.94 -25.22 31.71
CA THR A 39 17.01 -25.69 30.83
C THR A 39 16.91 -24.90 29.52
N PRO A 40 18.01 -24.34 28.97
CA PRO A 40 17.96 -23.57 27.74
C PRO A 40 17.61 -24.51 26.58
N GLN A 41 16.42 -24.36 26.02
CA GLN A 41 16.01 -25.04 24.79
C GLN A 41 16.41 -24.12 23.63
N SER A 42 17.33 -24.57 22.79
CA SER A 42 17.78 -23.80 21.62
C SER A 42 16.58 -23.54 20.70
N GLY A 43 16.41 -22.30 20.23
CA GLY A 43 15.41 -21.92 19.22
C GLY A 43 15.68 -22.52 17.83
N LYS A 44 16.75 -23.31 17.68
CA LYS A 44 17.18 -23.92 16.41
C LYS A 44 16.87 -25.41 16.36
N ALA A 45 16.65 -25.96 15.16
CA ALA A 45 16.61 -27.41 14.92
C ALA A 45 17.40 -27.79 13.65
N ALA A 46 17.84 -29.04 13.55
CA ALA A 46 18.51 -29.56 12.36
C ALA A 46 17.87 -30.88 11.89
N ILE A 47 17.67 -31.05 10.58
CA ILE A 47 17.21 -32.28 9.95
C ILE A 47 18.22 -32.72 8.90
N LEU A 48 18.87 -33.86 9.11
CA LEU A 48 19.78 -34.45 8.14
C LEU A 48 19.02 -35.40 7.21
N ILE A 49 19.17 -35.24 5.90
CA ILE A 49 18.68 -36.17 4.88
C ILE A 49 19.88 -36.87 4.26
N LEU A 50 19.94 -38.19 4.41
CA LEU A 50 20.98 -39.04 3.83
C LEU A 50 20.48 -39.75 2.57
N ASP A 51 21.16 -39.49 1.46
CA ASP A 51 21.05 -40.30 0.25
C ASP A 51 21.63 -41.69 0.50
N ALA A 52 20.78 -42.70 0.36
CA ALA A 52 21.19 -44.08 0.30
C ALA A 52 20.60 -44.74 -0.96
N SER A 53 20.54 -44.02 -2.07
CA SER A 53 20.18 -44.56 -3.38
C SER A 53 21.28 -45.46 -3.95
N GLY A 54 20.96 -46.23 -4.99
CA GLY A 54 21.90 -47.22 -5.55
C GLY A 54 23.24 -46.64 -6.04
N SER A 55 23.31 -45.35 -6.40
CA SER A 55 24.54 -44.67 -6.84
C SER A 55 25.59 -44.54 -5.74
N MET A 56 25.18 -44.59 -4.47
CA MET A 56 26.07 -44.52 -3.30
C MET A 56 27.02 -45.74 -3.16
N TRP A 57 26.84 -46.78 -3.98
CA TRP A 57 27.82 -47.86 -4.17
C TRP A 57 29.01 -47.47 -5.05
N GLY A 58 28.98 -46.30 -5.69
CA GLY A 58 30.10 -45.76 -6.44
C GLY A 58 31.36 -45.71 -5.58
N GLN A 59 32.49 -46.04 -6.18
CA GLN A 59 33.79 -46.00 -5.51
C GLN A 59 34.41 -44.61 -5.62
N LEU A 60 35.08 -44.20 -4.55
CA LEU A 60 35.97 -43.05 -4.53
C LEU A 60 37.41 -43.51 -4.70
N ASP A 61 38.33 -42.55 -4.86
CA ASP A 61 39.76 -42.82 -4.88
C ASP A 61 40.18 -43.60 -3.63
N GLY A 62 40.83 -44.75 -3.84
CA GLY A 62 41.20 -45.68 -2.76
C GLY A 62 40.30 -46.90 -2.60
N GLY A 63 39.27 -47.08 -3.44
CA GLY A 63 38.47 -48.31 -3.54
C GLY A 63 37.39 -48.48 -2.47
N ILE A 64 37.19 -47.46 -1.62
CA ILE A 64 36.11 -47.39 -0.63
C ILE A 64 34.86 -46.81 -1.29
N THR A 65 33.68 -47.29 -0.92
CA THR A 65 32.41 -46.82 -1.48
C THR A 65 31.95 -45.51 -0.84
N LYS A 66 31.19 -44.69 -1.59
CA LYS A 66 30.66 -43.42 -1.07
C LYS A 66 29.83 -43.62 0.22
N ILE A 67 29.04 -44.70 0.30
CA ILE A 67 28.26 -45.00 1.49
C ILE A 67 29.10 -45.35 2.72
N GLU A 68 30.23 -46.04 2.55
CA GLU A 68 31.14 -46.36 3.65
C GLU A 68 31.75 -45.08 4.22
N VAL A 69 32.22 -44.19 3.35
CA VAL A 69 32.75 -42.88 3.75
C VAL A 69 31.66 -42.02 4.40
N ALA A 70 30.47 -41.95 3.81
CA ALA A 70 29.37 -41.18 4.37
C ALA A 70 29.01 -41.66 5.78
N ARG A 71 28.95 -42.98 6.04
CA ARG A 71 28.67 -43.52 7.39
C ARG A 71 29.72 -43.16 8.42
N GLU A 72 30.99 -43.27 8.05
CA GLU A 72 32.11 -42.90 8.92
C GLU A 72 32.01 -41.42 9.32
N VAL A 73 31.83 -40.55 8.32
CA VAL A 73 31.73 -39.10 8.52
C VAL A 73 30.48 -38.70 9.31
N MET A 74 29.31 -39.28 9.01
CA MET A 74 28.08 -39.02 9.78
C MET A 74 28.25 -39.46 11.25
N GLY A 75 28.91 -40.59 11.48
CA GLY A 75 29.19 -41.07 12.83
C GLY A 75 30.07 -40.10 13.62
N GLN A 76 31.07 -39.50 12.97
CA GLN A 76 31.91 -38.47 13.56
C GLN A 76 31.10 -37.18 13.83
N PHE A 77 30.32 -36.72 12.85
CA PHE A 77 29.48 -35.53 12.98
C PHE A 77 28.50 -35.64 14.15
N PHE A 78 27.85 -36.78 14.33
CA PHE A 78 26.95 -37.00 15.46
C PHE A 78 27.65 -36.90 16.82
N ALA A 79 28.93 -37.28 16.89
CA ALA A 79 29.71 -37.24 18.12
C ALA A 79 30.24 -35.83 18.45
N THR A 80 30.50 -34.99 17.44
CA THR A 80 31.14 -33.67 17.61
C THR A 80 30.17 -32.49 17.57
N ARG A 81 28.96 -32.66 17.03
CA ARG A 81 27.95 -31.60 16.95
C ARG A 81 27.53 -31.08 18.32
N ASP A 82 26.96 -29.88 18.36
CA ASP A 82 26.27 -29.37 19.54
C ASP A 82 25.00 -30.20 19.82
N ALA A 83 24.99 -30.91 20.96
CA ALA A 83 23.88 -31.76 21.38
C ALA A 83 22.65 -30.98 21.88
N THR A 84 22.77 -29.67 22.11
CA THR A 84 21.65 -28.80 22.52
C THR A 84 20.69 -28.49 21.37
N ILE A 85 21.15 -28.58 20.12
CA ILE A 85 20.33 -28.45 18.92
C ILE A 85 19.63 -29.80 18.66
N PRO A 86 18.29 -29.87 18.61
CA PRO A 86 17.55 -31.06 18.22
C PRO A 86 17.95 -31.52 16.81
N LEU A 87 18.24 -32.82 16.65
CA LEU A 87 18.59 -33.42 15.36
C LEU A 87 17.55 -34.47 14.96
N GLY A 88 17.02 -34.34 13.74
CA GLY A 88 16.29 -35.39 13.02
C GLY A 88 17.16 -36.00 11.92
N VAL A 89 16.94 -37.26 11.59
CA VAL A 89 17.64 -37.96 10.51
C VAL A 89 16.64 -38.73 9.66
N ILE A 90 16.70 -38.47 8.36
CA ILE A 90 15.90 -39.11 7.32
C ILE A 90 16.88 -39.79 6.36
N ALA A 91 16.52 -40.96 5.83
CA ALA A 91 17.27 -41.61 4.77
C ALA A 91 16.32 -42.09 3.68
N TYR A 92 16.73 -41.98 2.42
CA TYR A 92 15.94 -42.47 1.28
C TYR A 92 16.68 -43.51 0.45
N GLY A 93 15.93 -44.32 -0.29
CA GLY A 93 16.44 -45.26 -1.28
C GLY A 93 17.14 -46.50 -0.72
N HIS A 94 16.92 -46.89 0.53
CA HIS A 94 17.68 -48.00 1.15
C HIS A 94 16.90 -49.28 1.43
N ASN A 95 15.57 -49.29 1.26
CA ASN A 95 14.74 -50.47 1.56
C ASN A 95 14.16 -51.09 0.29
N ARG A 96 13.72 -50.27 -0.69
CA ARG A 96 12.96 -50.73 -1.86
C ARG A 96 13.56 -50.18 -3.16
N ARG A 97 13.75 -51.07 -4.15
CA ARG A 97 14.27 -50.73 -5.47
C ARG A 97 13.17 -50.13 -6.35
N GLY A 98 13.43 -49.00 -7.00
CA GLY A 98 12.50 -48.37 -7.95
C GLY A 98 11.30 -47.66 -7.31
N ASP A 99 11.29 -47.47 -6.00
CA ASP A 99 10.16 -46.89 -5.26
C ASP A 99 10.50 -45.48 -4.76
N CYS A 100 9.83 -44.47 -5.30
CA CYS A 100 10.01 -43.06 -4.91
C CYS A 100 9.38 -42.72 -3.54
N SER A 101 8.60 -43.62 -2.96
CA SER A 101 8.10 -43.50 -1.58
C SER A 101 9.08 -44.09 -0.56
N ASP A 102 10.28 -44.51 -0.99
CA ASP A 102 11.26 -45.15 -0.12
C ASP A 102 12.05 -44.15 0.73
N ILE A 103 11.36 -43.54 1.69
CA ILE A 103 11.91 -42.55 2.62
C ILE A 103 11.58 -42.99 4.05
N GLU A 104 12.60 -43.12 4.89
CA GLU A 104 12.46 -43.51 6.29
C GLU A 104 12.97 -42.41 7.22
N ILE A 105 12.20 -42.11 8.26
CA ILE A 105 12.65 -41.26 9.37
C ILE A 105 13.42 -42.15 10.35
N ILE A 106 14.74 -42.16 10.25
CA ILE A 106 15.66 -42.94 11.11
C ILE A 106 15.58 -42.47 12.56
N ALA A 107 15.46 -41.16 12.74
CA ALA A 107 15.28 -40.49 14.03
C ALA A 107 14.47 -39.21 13.85
N ARG A 108 13.46 -39.00 14.69
CA ARG A 108 12.71 -37.74 14.75
C ARG A 108 13.54 -36.64 15.41
N ALA A 109 13.22 -35.38 15.12
CA ALA A 109 13.93 -34.24 15.71
C ALA A 109 13.91 -34.28 17.25
N GLY A 110 15.09 -34.27 17.85
CA GLY A 110 15.23 -34.33 19.31
C GLY A 110 16.68 -34.49 19.77
N SER A 111 16.87 -34.67 21.08
CA SER A 111 18.17 -35.06 21.62
C SER A 111 18.48 -36.50 21.22
N GLN A 112 19.55 -36.70 20.45
CA GLN A 112 19.95 -38.01 19.92
C GLN A 112 21.17 -38.55 20.65
N ASN A 113 21.20 -39.85 20.94
CA ASN A 113 22.43 -40.53 21.35
C ASN A 113 23.29 -40.83 20.11
N PRO A 114 24.52 -40.28 20.00
CA PRO A 114 25.34 -40.44 18.79
C PRO A 114 25.64 -41.89 18.45
N GLY A 115 26.05 -42.70 19.43
CA GLY A 115 26.40 -44.10 19.21
C GLY A 115 25.22 -44.95 18.74
N ALA A 116 24.03 -44.74 19.31
CA ALA A 116 22.82 -45.44 18.89
C ALA A 116 22.38 -45.05 17.47
N LEU A 117 22.53 -43.77 17.12
CA LEU A 117 22.17 -43.25 15.80
C LEU A 117 23.13 -43.76 14.71
N SER A 118 24.44 -43.76 14.98
CA SER A 118 25.45 -44.33 14.08
C SER A 118 25.21 -45.83 13.82
N GLN A 119 24.82 -46.59 14.85
CA GLN A 119 24.45 -48.00 14.68
C GLN A 119 23.24 -48.22 13.77
N ARG A 120 22.27 -47.29 13.76
CA ARG A 120 21.13 -47.34 12.84
C ARG A 120 21.57 -47.05 11.41
N LEU A 121 22.37 -46.00 11.19
CA LEU A 121 22.91 -45.66 9.87
C LEU A 121 23.75 -46.80 9.27
N ASN A 122 24.53 -47.50 10.09
CA ASN A 122 25.37 -48.61 9.63
C ASN A 122 24.58 -49.81 9.09
N ARG A 123 23.27 -49.90 9.36
CA ARG A 123 22.39 -50.97 8.86
C ARG A 123 21.69 -50.64 7.54
N ILE A 124 21.75 -49.38 7.11
CA ILE A 124 21.19 -48.92 5.83
C ILE A 124 21.86 -49.69 4.69
N ASN A 125 21.18 -49.89 3.57
CA ASN A 125 21.77 -50.59 2.42
C ASN A 125 21.35 -49.92 1.11
N PRO A 126 22.25 -49.25 0.38
CA PRO A 126 21.81 -48.42 -0.74
C PRO A 126 21.27 -49.24 -1.92
N ARG A 127 20.02 -49.02 -2.36
CA ARG A 127 19.38 -49.90 -3.39
C ARG A 127 18.33 -49.24 -4.28
N GLY A 128 17.81 -48.08 -3.92
CA GLY A 128 16.58 -47.46 -4.42
C GLY A 128 16.82 -46.20 -5.24
N MET A 129 15.74 -45.45 -5.43
CA MET A 129 15.69 -44.18 -6.19
C MET A 129 16.10 -42.99 -5.30
N THR A 130 16.13 -41.79 -5.89
CA THR A 130 16.62 -40.54 -5.28
C THR A 130 15.48 -39.51 -5.14
N PRO A 131 14.49 -39.70 -4.24
CA PRO A 131 13.33 -38.82 -4.06
C PRO A 131 13.67 -37.57 -3.22
N ILE A 132 14.48 -36.65 -3.76
CA ILE A 132 14.98 -35.46 -3.03
C ILE A 132 13.82 -34.55 -2.61
N SER A 133 12.92 -34.25 -3.53
CA SER A 133 11.81 -33.32 -3.34
C SER A 133 10.86 -33.77 -2.24
N GLU A 134 10.48 -35.05 -2.20
CA GLU A 134 9.62 -35.56 -1.12
C GLU A 134 10.38 -35.64 0.21
N SER A 135 11.68 -35.95 0.17
CA SER A 135 12.52 -35.95 1.38
C SER A 135 12.62 -34.56 2.01
N LEU A 136 12.75 -33.50 1.20
CA LEU A 136 12.72 -32.11 1.67
C LEU A 136 11.36 -31.75 2.29
N ARG A 137 10.25 -32.19 1.69
CA ARG A 137 8.90 -31.98 2.25
C ARG A 137 8.70 -32.71 3.58
N ILE A 138 9.21 -33.94 3.71
CA ILE A 138 9.16 -34.70 4.97
C ILE A 138 10.03 -34.01 6.02
N ALA A 139 11.24 -33.58 5.66
CA ALA A 139 12.15 -32.89 6.57
C ALA A 139 11.51 -31.63 7.17
N ALA A 140 10.86 -30.80 6.34
CA ALA A 140 10.14 -29.63 6.81
C ALA A 140 9.03 -29.95 7.83
N ARG A 141 8.29 -31.06 7.62
CA ARG A 141 7.25 -31.52 8.57
C ARG A 141 7.82 -32.06 9.88
N GLU A 142 9.07 -32.52 9.90
CA GLU A 142 9.74 -33.03 11.10
C GLU A 142 10.41 -31.92 11.93
N ILE A 143 10.41 -30.67 11.45
CA ILE A 143 10.89 -29.52 12.22
C ILE A 143 9.97 -29.34 13.45
N PRO A 144 10.52 -29.25 14.68
CA PRO A 144 9.73 -29.00 15.87
C PRO A 144 8.98 -27.66 15.77
N PRO A 145 7.70 -27.58 16.18
CA PRO A 145 6.94 -26.33 16.13
C PRO A 145 7.47 -25.24 17.09
N THR A 146 8.38 -25.61 18.00
CA THR A 146 9.07 -24.67 18.91
C THR A 146 10.33 -24.07 18.29
N ALA A 147 10.73 -24.50 17.09
CA ALA A 147 11.90 -23.95 16.42
C ALA A 147 11.56 -22.61 15.76
N GLU A 148 12.39 -21.61 16.02
CA GLU A 148 12.35 -20.29 15.36
C GLU A 148 13.15 -20.33 14.05
N GLU A 149 14.14 -21.21 13.96
CA GLU A 149 14.93 -21.47 12.76
C GLU A 149 15.32 -22.95 12.64
N ALA A 150 15.52 -23.42 11.40
CA ALA A 150 15.87 -24.81 11.15
C ALA A 150 16.80 -25.01 9.94
N ASP A 151 17.75 -25.93 10.08
CA ASP A 151 18.64 -26.34 9.00
C ASP A 151 18.25 -27.71 8.47
N ILE A 152 18.00 -27.80 7.17
CA ILE A 152 17.85 -29.07 6.45
C ILE A 152 19.17 -29.34 5.73
N ILE A 153 19.84 -30.45 6.06
CA ILE A 153 21.14 -30.82 5.51
C ILE A 153 20.94 -32.01 4.57
N LEU A 154 20.91 -31.78 3.27
CA LEU A 154 20.80 -32.83 2.26
C LEU A 154 22.19 -33.33 1.86
N VAL A 155 22.50 -34.58 2.15
CA VAL A 155 23.73 -35.25 1.68
C VAL A 155 23.34 -36.18 0.54
N THR A 156 23.78 -35.87 -0.69
CA THR A 156 23.40 -36.62 -1.89
C THR A 156 24.53 -36.77 -2.89
N ASP A 157 24.53 -37.88 -3.64
CA ASP A 157 25.51 -38.14 -4.70
C ASP A 157 24.90 -38.13 -6.11
N GLY A 158 23.62 -37.73 -6.23
CA GLY A 158 22.87 -37.73 -7.48
C GLY A 158 21.84 -36.61 -7.59
N LEU A 159 21.18 -36.57 -8.76
CA LEU A 159 20.03 -35.71 -9.01
C LEU A 159 18.73 -36.47 -8.70
N GLU A 160 17.63 -35.73 -8.64
CA GLU A 160 16.29 -36.29 -8.51
C GLU A 160 16.01 -37.31 -9.64
N THR A 161 15.51 -38.50 -9.28
CA THR A 161 15.13 -39.56 -10.23
C THR A 161 13.65 -39.92 -10.20
N CYS A 162 12.84 -39.12 -9.50
CA CYS A 162 11.42 -39.36 -9.24
C CYS A 162 10.48 -38.31 -9.87
N ASP A 163 10.93 -37.65 -10.94
CA ASP A 163 10.15 -36.69 -11.75
C ASP A 163 9.56 -35.50 -10.97
N ALA A 164 10.15 -35.13 -9.84
CA ALA A 164 9.82 -33.94 -9.06
C ALA A 164 10.86 -32.83 -9.27
N ASP A 165 10.52 -31.60 -8.89
CA ASP A 165 11.43 -30.45 -8.97
C ASP A 165 11.88 -30.01 -7.56
N PRO A 166 13.14 -30.27 -7.16
CA PRO A 166 13.68 -29.83 -5.88
C PRO A 166 13.67 -28.31 -5.70
N CYS A 167 13.81 -27.54 -6.79
CA CYS A 167 13.78 -26.08 -6.75
C CYS A 167 12.37 -25.57 -6.42
N ALA A 168 11.33 -26.19 -6.98
CA ALA A 168 9.96 -25.80 -6.64
C ALA A 168 9.64 -26.05 -5.15
N VAL A 169 10.20 -27.11 -4.56
CA VAL A 169 10.06 -27.38 -3.12
C VAL A 169 10.84 -26.37 -2.29
N ALA A 170 12.08 -26.04 -2.65
CA ALA A 170 12.86 -25.06 -1.93
C ALA A 170 12.19 -23.67 -1.92
N ALA A 171 11.59 -23.25 -3.03
CA ALA A 171 10.80 -22.01 -3.11
C ALA A 171 9.57 -22.03 -2.18
N GLN A 172 8.98 -23.20 -1.97
CA GLN A 172 7.87 -23.38 -1.01
C GLN A 172 8.39 -23.27 0.43
N LEU A 173 9.52 -23.91 0.75
CA LEU A 173 10.13 -23.86 2.09
C LEU A 173 10.53 -22.44 2.47
N ALA A 174 11.04 -21.65 1.52
CA ALA A 174 11.40 -20.24 1.74
C ALA A 174 10.20 -19.34 2.09
N GLN A 175 8.98 -19.78 1.81
CA GLN A 175 7.74 -19.05 2.14
C GLN A 175 7.10 -19.53 3.43
N GLU A 176 7.68 -20.52 4.11
CA GLU A 176 7.20 -20.99 5.41
C GLU A 176 7.52 -19.95 6.50
N GLY A 177 6.65 -19.82 7.50
CA GLY A 177 6.78 -18.80 8.56
C GLY A 177 7.90 -19.05 9.57
N ILE A 178 8.80 -19.99 9.29
CA ILE A 178 9.97 -20.37 10.09
C ILE A 178 11.19 -20.21 9.18
N LYS A 179 12.32 -19.71 9.70
CA LYS A 179 13.54 -19.52 8.91
C LYS A 179 14.19 -20.87 8.60
N ILE A 180 13.81 -21.49 7.48
CA ILE A 180 14.35 -22.78 7.02
C ILE A 180 15.49 -22.55 6.03
N ARG A 181 16.69 -23.05 6.35
CA ARG A 181 17.83 -23.08 5.43
C ARG A 181 18.06 -24.50 4.93
N ALA A 182 18.02 -24.73 3.62
CA ALA A 182 18.29 -26.02 3.02
C ALA A 182 19.70 -26.04 2.43
N HIS A 183 20.62 -26.74 3.10
CA HIS A 183 21.99 -26.97 2.64
C HIS A 183 22.05 -28.21 1.76
N VAL A 184 22.86 -28.16 0.71
CA VAL A 184 23.12 -29.29 -0.19
C VAL A 184 24.60 -29.65 -0.12
N VAL A 185 24.87 -30.87 0.30
CA VAL A 185 26.20 -31.48 0.36
C VAL A 185 26.28 -32.55 -0.73
N GLY A 186 26.75 -32.13 -1.90
CA GLY A 186 26.86 -32.95 -3.11
C GLY A 186 28.12 -33.82 -3.10
N PHE A 187 28.05 -35.02 -2.54
CA PHE A 187 29.21 -35.89 -2.34
C PHE A 187 29.61 -36.61 -3.63
N GLY A 188 30.73 -36.19 -4.23
CA GLY A 188 31.16 -36.70 -5.54
C GLY A 188 30.24 -36.29 -6.70
N LEU A 189 29.55 -35.14 -6.59
CA LEU A 189 28.80 -34.54 -7.70
C LEU A 189 29.73 -33.79 -8.66
N SER A 190 29.46 -33.91 -9.97
CA SER A 190 30.05 -33.01 -10.97
C SER A 190 29.50 -31.58 -10.82
N GLU A 191 30.22 -30.61 -11.40
CA GLU A 191 29.79 -29.21 -11.40
C GLU A 191 28.41 -29.01 -12.03
N GLN A 192 28.11 -29.70 -13.13
CA GLN A 192 26.81 -29.63 -13.79
C GLN A 192 25.67 -30.16 -12.90
N GLN A 193 25.91 -31.26 -12.19
CA GLN A 193 24.92 -31.82 -11.27
C GLN A 193 24.72 -30.90 -10.05
N ALA A 194 25.79 -30.33 -9.51
CA ALA A 194 25.68 -29.40 -8.41
C ALA A 194 24.92 -28.12 -8.80
N ASN A 195 25.16 -27.59 -10.01
CA ASN A 195 24.41 -26.45 -10.54
C ASN A 195 22.91 -26.73 -10.68
N ALA A 196 22.53 -27.98 -11.01
CA ALA A 196 21.12 -28.38 -11.07
C ALA A 196 20.43 -28.38 -9.69
N LEU A 197 21.19 -28.39 -8.59
CA LEU A 197 20.68 -28.31 -7.22
C LEU A 197 20.94 -26.94 -6.55
N ALA A 198 21.61 -26.00 -7.21
CA ALA A 198 22.01 -24.71 -6.64
C ALA A 198 20.81 -23.86 -6.19
N CYS A 199 19.68 -24.00 -6.88
CA CYS A 199 18.42 -23.34 -6.51
C CYS A 199 17.96 -23.63 -5.07
N VAL A 200 18.27 -24.82 -4.52
CA VAL A 200 17.80 -25.24 -3.20
C VAL A 200 18.40 -24.36 -2.09
N PRO A 201 19.74 -24.24 -1.99
CA PRO A 201 20.35 -23.30 -1.07
C PRO A 201 20.10 -21.83 -1.45
N ASP A 202 20.08 -21.48 -2.74
CA ASP A 202 19.86 -20.09 -3.18
C ASP A 202 18.52 -19.52 -2.72
N GLN A 203 17.45 -20.34 -2.76
CA GLN A 203 16.11 -19.90 -2.37
C GLN A 203 15.89 -19.88 -0.86
N THR A 204 16.62 -20.71 -0.11
CA THR A 204 16.42 -20.88 1.34
C THR A 204 17.51 -20.19 2.18
N GLY A 205 18.53 -19.60 1.54
CA GLY A 205 19.70 -19.05 2.23
C GLY A 205 20.63 -20.14 2.81
N GLY A 206 20.61 -21.34 2.23
CA GLY A 206 21.49 -22.45 2.57
C GLY A 206 22.86 -22.36 1.88
N GLN A 207 23.65 -23.44 1.95
CA GLN A 207 24.96 -23.54 1.29
C GLN A 207 25.01 -24.76 0.36
N LEU A 208 25.67 -24.62 -0.79
CA LEU A 208 26.02 -25.72 -1.69
C LEU A 208 27.51 -26.08 -1.50
N LEU A 209 27.78 -27.28 -1.00
CA LEU A 209 29.14 -27.80 -0.77
C LEU A 209 29.35 -29.07 -1.60
N ARG A 210 30.53 -29.23 -2.21
CA ARG A 210 30.83 -30.32 -3.16
C ARG A 210 32.03 -31.16 -2.74
N PRO A 211 31.97 -31.85 -1.59
CA PRO A 211 33.09 -32.66 -1.11
C PRO A 211 33.39 -33.82 -2.07
N GLN A 212 34.67 -34.03 -2.36
CA GLN A 212 35.18 -35.12 -3.19
C GLN A 212 35.81 -36.25 -2.36
N SER A 213 36.05 -36.00 -1.07
CA SER A 213 36.68 -36.94 -0.14
C SER A 213 35.97 -36.96 1.22
N GLY A 214 36.23 -37.98 2.05
CA GLY A 214 35.66 -38.05 3.40
C GLY A 214 36.09 -36.89 4.30
N ALA A 215 37.32 -36.42 4.18
CA ALA A 215 37.82 -35.25 4.92
C ALA A 215 37.03 -33.99 4.54
N GLU A 216 36.85 -33.74 3.24
CA GLU A 216 36.05 -32.60 2.76
C GLU A 216 34.58 -32.72 3.16
N LEU A 217 34.02 -33.94 3.23
CA LEU A 217 32.65 -34.16 3.69
C LEU A 217 32.52 -33.79 5.18
N THR A 218 33.50 -34.16 6.00
CA THR A 218 33.57 -33.76 7.42
C THR A 218 33.66 -32.24 7.55
N ASP A 219 34.54 -31.60 6.77
CA ASP A 219 34.70 -30.14 6.78
C ASP A 219 33.41 -29.43 6.35
N ALA A 220 32.72 -29.95 5.33
CA ALA A 220 31.46 -29.39 4.84
C ALA A 220 30.36 -29.44 5.91
N LEU A 221 30.20 -30.56 6.61
CA LEU A 221 29.22 -30.68 7.70
C LEU A 221 29.57 -29.79 8.89
N ASN A 222 30.85 -29.70 9.23
CA ASN A 222 31.32 -28.81 10.29
C ASN A 222 31.12 -27.33 9.90
N GLN A 223 31.33 -26.95 8.65
CA GLN A 223 31.06 -25.61 8.15
C GLN A 223 29.57 -25.27 8.25
N ILE A 224 28.68 -26.19 7.91
CA ILE A 224 27.22 -25.97 8.04
C ILE A 224 26.83 -25.84 9.52
N ALA A 225 27.36 -26.70 10.39
CA ALA A 225 27.04 -26.66 11.82
C ALA A 225 27.69 -25.48 12.57
N ALA A 226 28.86 -25.01 12.11
CA ALA A 226 29.56 -23.86 12.66
C ALA A 226 29.18 -22.54 11.98
N ALA A 227 28.40 -22.58 10.90
CA ALA A 227 27.82 -21.39 10.29
C ALA A 227 26.85 -20.77 11.30
N GLU A 228 27.40 -19.86 12.10
CA GLU A 228 26.60 -18.86 12.79
C GLU A 228 25.63 -18.26 11.77
N PRO A 229 24.38 -17.98 12.19
CA PRO A 229 23.43 -17.33 11.31
C PRO A 229 24.16 -16.15 10.70
N MET A 230 24.18 -16.10 9.36
CA MET A 230 24.64 -14.92 8.64
C MET A 230 24.11 -13.72 9.44
N PRO A 231 24.96 -12.76 9.84
CA PRO A 231 24.46 -11.56 10.49
C PRO A 231 23.28 -11.12 9.63
N GLU A 232 22.11 -11.04 10.26
CA GLU A 232 20.91 -10.54 9.63
C GLU A 232 21.37 -9.37 8.77
N PRO A 233 21.13 -9.39 7.43
CA PRO A 233 21.50 -8.24 6.62
C PRO A 233 20.92 -7.07 7.40
N GLU A 234 21.82 -6.20 7.87
CA GLU A 234 21.49 -5.03 8.68
C GLU A 234 20.19 -4.51 8.07
N PRO A 235 19.07 -4.57 8.82
CA PRO A 235 17.74 -4.63 8.25
C PRO A 235 17.74 -3.65 7.10
N GLU A 236 17.52 -4.10 5.85
CA GLU A 236 17.39 -3.19 4.70
C GLU A 236 16.62 -2.02 5.25
N PRO A 237 17.26 -0.82 5.37
CA PRO A 237 16.94 0.15 6.39
C PRO A 237 15.44 0.17 6.41
N THR A 238 14.84 -0.35 7.50
CA THR A 238 13.39 -0.30 7.62
C THR A 238 13.13 1.13 7.22
N VAL A 239 12.36 1.34 6.16
CA VAL A 239 11.90 2.68 5.86
C VAL A 239 10.97 2.94 7.04
N GLN A 240 11.57 3.28 8.19
CA GLN A 240 11.03 4.17 9.16
C GLN A 240 10.70 5.31 8.25
N GLU A 241 9.45 5.36 7.80
CA GLU A 241 8.95 6.50 7.09
C GLU A 241 9.32 7.68 7.99
N ASN A 242 10.38 8.38 7.58
CA ASN A 242 11.12 9.29 8.42
C ASN A 242 10.13 10.28 9.03
N PHE A 243 10.37 10.72 10.27
CA PHE A 243 9.45 11.67 10.90
C PHE A 243 9.29 12.92 10.03
N PHE A 244 10.36 13.30 9.33
CA PHE A 244 10.36 14.30 8.27
C PHE A 244 10.48 13.63 6.90
N ASP A 245 9.86 14.22 5.88
CA ASP A 245 9.93 13.72 4.50
C ASP A 245 11.25 14.06 3.78
N ILE A 246 12.28 14.54 4.49
CA ILE A 246 13.58 14.89 3.91
C ILE A 246 14.53 13.69 3.89
N GLY A 247 15.36 13.60 2.84
CA GLY A 247 16.46 12.63 2.76
C GLY A 247 17.55 12.85 3.82
N PRO A 248 18.57 11.97 3.89
CA PRO A 248 19.63 12.04 4.91
C PRO A 248 20.61 13.20 4.71
N LYS A 249 20.51 13.95 3.61
CA LYS A 249 21.45 15.02 3.25
C LYS A 249 20.73 16.25 2.71
N ALA A 250 21.36 17.41 2.88
CA ALA A 250 20.87 18.69 2.38
C ALA A 250 22.04 19.54 1.87
N GLU A 251 21.84 20.36 0.85
CA GLU A 251 22.85 21.30 0.36
C GLU A 251 22.91 22.55 1.24
N ALA A 252 24.13 22.95 1.59
CA ALA A 252 24.37 24.13 2.40
C ALA A 252 23.73 25.39 1.80
N GLY A 253 22.93 26.09 2.61
CA GLY A 253 22.28 27.34 2.24
C GLY A 253 21.04 27.22 1.35
N HIS A 254 20.61 26.02 0.96
CA HIS A 254 19.38 25.80 0.21
C HIS A 254 18.15 25.74 1.13
N THR A 255 16.98 26.06 0.58
CA THR A 255 15.72 26.09 1.32
C THR A 255 14.91 24.85 0.99
N TYR A 256 14.45 24.15 2.02
CA TYR A 256 13.69 22.91 1.89
C TYR A 256 12.26 23.09 2.36
N ARG A 257 11.32 22.53 1.61
CA ARG A 257 9.92 22.32 2.02
C ARG A 257 9.85 20.94 2.63
N ILE A 258 9.58 20.89 3.93
CA ILE A 258 9.72 19.69 4.75
C ILE A 258 8.37 19.40 5.41
N SER A 259 7.78 18.26 5.09
CA SER A 259 6.64 17.70 5.81
C SER A 259 7.11 16.97 7.05
N TYR A 260 6.26 16.94 8.08
CA TYR A 260 6.47 16.12 9.26
C TYR A 260 5.23 15.31 9.62
N LYS A 261 5.43 14.25 10.40
CA LYS A 261 4.31 13.44 10.88
C LYS A 261 3.68 14.00 12.15
N GLY A 262 2.37 13.84 12.24
CA GLY A 262 1.59 14.30 13.39
C GLY A 262 1.16 15.76 13.29
N THR A 263 0.87 16.37 14.43
CA THR A 263 0.33 17.74 14.51
C THR A 263 1.23 18.59 15.39
N ALA A 264 1.68 19.74 14.87
CA ALA A 264 2.29 20.81 15.67
C ALA A 264 1.41 22.06 15.61
N ARG A 265 1.62 23.00 16.54
CA ARG A 265 0.97 24.31 16.55
C ARG A 265 1.81 25.32 15.77
N PRO A 266 1.24 26.45 15.32
CA PRO A 266 2.00 27.50 14.63
C PRO A 266 3.18 28.08 15.43
N VAL A 267 3.11 27.99 16.76
CA VAL A 267 4.11 28.51 17.70
C VAL A 267 5.20 27.52 18.05
N ASP A 268 5.07 26.26 17.62
CA ASP A 268 6.09 25.24 17.84
C ASP A 268 7.26 25.46 16.85
N TYR A 269 8.44 24.94 17.18
CA TYR A 269 9.69 25.25 16.48
C TYR A 269 10.18 24.05 15.69
N ALA A 270 10.69 24.30 14.49
CA ALA A 270 11.31 23.25 13.69
C ALA A 270 12.52 23.80 12.94
N GLY A 271 13.44 22.91 12.56
CA GLY A 271 14.57 23.24 11.71
C GLY A 271 15.87 22.56 12.12
N PHE A 272 16.96 23.01 11.53
CA PHE A 272 18.28 22.41 11.67
C PHE A 272 19.00 22.94 12.91
N THR A 273 19.58 22.02 13.69
CA THR A 273 20.46 22.28 14.82
C THR A 273 21.75 21.47 14.65
N ARG A 274 22.86 21.83 15.31
CA ARG A 274 24.07 21.00 15.23
C ARG A 274 23.79 19.63 15.83
N ARG A 275 24.48 18.60 15.34
CA ARG A 275 24.25 17.23 15.80
C ARG A 275 24.37 17.12 17.33
N GLY A 276 23.34 16.54 17.95
CA GLY A 276 23.29 16.34 19.40
C GLY A 276 22.93 17.60 20.22
N GLU A 277 22.83 18.77 19.58
CA GLU A 277 22.46 20.01 20.27
C GLU A 277 20.95 20.04 20.56
N ALA A 278 20.55 20.85 21.54
CA ALA A 278 19.16 21.12 21.86
C ALA A 278 18.59 22.16 20.86
N GLU A 279 17.70 23.02 21.31
CA GLU A 279 17.14 24.09 20.49
C GLU A 279 18.17 25.23 20.31
N PRO A 280 18.55 25.57 19.07
CA PRO A 280 19.43 26.69 18.81
C PRO A 280 18.65 28.01 18.83
N ASP A 281 19.37 29.14 18.79
CA ASP A 281 18.75 30.45 18.60
C ASP A 281 18.00 30.55 17.27
N VAL A 282 16.96 31.39 17.24
CA VAL A 282 16.13 31.58 16.05
C VAL A 282 16.98 32.12 14.89
N SER A 283 16.91 31.41 13.78
CA SER A 283 17.70 31.67 12.57
C SER A 283 16.88 31.26 11.33
N PRO A 284 17.38 31.54 10.11
CA PRO A 284 16.77 30.99 8.90
C PRO A 284 16.72 29.44 8.88
N SER A 285 17.60 28.79 9.64
CA SER A 285 17.70 27.35 9.72
C SER A 285 16.84 26.73 10.82
N TYR A 286 16.47 27.48 11.86
CA TYR A 286 15.63 27.00 12.96
C TYR A 286 14.71 28.10 13.48
N GLY A 287 13.42 27.82 13.63
CA GLY A 287 12.46 28.81 14.11
C GLY A 287 11.03 28.28 14.12
N VAL A 288 10.08 29.18 14.41
CA VAL A 288 8.66 28.80 14.41
C VAL A 288 8.24 28.20 13.08
N ILE A 289 7.35 27.21 13.16
CA ILE A 289 6.74 26.55 12.01
C ILE A 289 5.83 27.53 11.26
N GLY A 290 5.14 28.42 11.99
CA GLY A 290 4.13 29.31 11.44
C GLY A 290 2.86 28.57 11.05
N GLY A 291 1.84 29.27 10.53
CA GLY A 291 0.58 28.68 10.08
C GLY A 291 -0.63 29.51 10.47
N SER A 292 -1.80 29.18 9.89
CA SER A 292 -3.07 29.83 10.20
C SER A 292 -3.95 28.92 11.06
N GLY A 293 -4.64 29.49 12.05
CA GLY A 293 -5.52 28.74 12.94
C GLY A 293 -4.78 27.98 14.06
N LYS A 294 -5.17 26.71 14.31
CA LYS A 294 -4.67 25.90 15.45
C LYS A 294 -3.53 24.95 15.08
N THR A 295 -3.21 24.78 13.80
CA THR A 295 -2.22 23.84 13.28
C THR A 295 -1.08 24.58 12.59
N GLY A 296 0.15 24.15 12.85
CA GLY A 296 1.33 24.67 12.17
C GLY A 296 1.39 24.24 10.72
N ASN A 297 2.12 24.99 9.90
CA ASN A 297 2.42 24.67 8.51
C ASN A 297 2.98 23.25 8.41
N ASN A 298 2.35 22.41 7.61
CA ASN A 298 2.85 21.10 7.25
C ASN A 298 2.51 20.87 5.77
N PRO A 299 3.49 20.96 4.86
CA PRO A 299 4.91 21.15 5.12
C PRO A 299 5.29 22.56 5.61
N PHE A 300 6.43 22.64 6.30
CA PHE A 300 7.06 23.90 6.69
C PHE A 300 8.34 24.14 5.86
N THR A 301 8.85 25.37 5.92
CA THR A 301 10.04 25.75 5.16
C THR A 301 11.17 26.14 6.10
N LYS A 302 12.35 25.55 5.90
CA LYS A 302 13.60 25.92 6.61
C LYS A 302 14.81 25.84 5.69
N GLN A 303 15.80 26.67 6.00
CA GLN A 303 17.04 26.70 5.26
C GLN A 303 18.06 25.72 5.86
N ALA A 304 18.69 24.90 5.05
CA ALA A 304 19.88 24.17 5.49
C ALA A 304 20.98 25.18 5.90
N PRO A 305 21.69 24.93 7.01
CA PRO A 305 22.81 25.75 7.45
C PRO A 305 23.80 26.07 6.30
N PRO A 306 24.39 27.28 6.25
CA PRO A 306 25.32 27.65 5.18
C PRO A 306 26.69 26.98 5.30
N GLU A 307 27.01 26.43 6.47
CA GLU A 307 28.24 25.70 6.74
C GLU A 307 27.99 24.19 6.58
N PRO A 308 28.70 23.49 5.67
CA PRO A 308 28.65 22.04 5.58
C PRO A 308 29.04 21.35 6.89
N GLY A 309 28.43 20.22 7.19
CA GLY A 309 28.70 19.44 8.39
C GLY A 309 27.54 18.57 8.85
N ASP A 310 27.67 18.05 10.07
CA ASP A 310 26.71 17.16 10.69
C ASP A 310 25.66 17.93 11.50
N TYR A 311 24.41 17.84 11.08
CA TYR A 311 23.27 18.49 11.71
C TYR A 311 22.18 17.48 12.06
N ASP A 312 21.23 17.94 12.87
CA ASP A 312 19.96 17.28 13.12
C ASP A 312 18.83 18.21 12.69
N LEU A 313 17.83 17.67 12.00
CA LEU A 313 16.53 18.31 11.82
C LEU A 313 15.64 17.94 13.00
N ILE A 314 15.15 18.95 13.73
CA ILE A 314 14.35 18.77 14.94
C ILE A 314 12.99 19.43 14.83
N LEU A 315 12.02 18.88 15.57
CA LEU A 315 10.73 19.49 15.86
C LEU A 315 10.60 19.58 17.39
N SER A 316 10.45 20.79 17.91
CA SER A 316 10.23 21.07 19.32
C SER A 316 8.84 21.64 19.57
N VAL A 317 8.13 21.03 20.52
CA VAL A 317 6.79 21.45 20.93
C VAL A 317 6.86 22.14 22.28
N ALA A 318 6.26 23.33 22.38
CA ALA A 318 6.33 24.10 23.62
C ALA A 318 5.67 23.34 24.78
N GLY A 319 6.47 23.09 25.83
CA GLY A 319 6.11 22.30 27.02
C GLY A 319 6.50 20.81 26.96
N GLN A 320 6.90 20.30 25.79
CA GLN A 320 7.34 18.91 25.60
C GLN A 320 8.80 18.81 25.15
N GLY A 321 9.38 19.89 24.62
CA GLY A 321 10.74 19.91 24.08
C GLY A 321 10.82 19.21 22.73
N VAL A 322 12.01 18.75 22.36
CA VAL A 322 12.26 18.07 21.08
C VAL A 322 11.51 16.74 21.04
N ILE A 323 10.49 16.65 20.19
CA ILE A 323 9.66 15.45 20.01
C ILE A 323 10.10 14.60 18.81
N ALA A 324 10.91 15.16 17.91
CA ALA A 324 11.48 14.45 16.79
C ALA A 324 12.88 14.98 16.45
N ARG A 325 13.73 14.07 15.98
CA ARG A 325 15.11 14.33 15.59
C ARG A 325 15.48 13.40 14.44
N GLN A 326 16.06 13.96 13.39
CA GLN A 326 16.57 13.22 12.25
C GLN A 326 17.96 13.74 11.89
N ALA A 327 18.94 12.85 11.77
CA ALA A 327 20.29 13.24 11.37
C ALA A 327 20.30 13.66 9.90
N ILE A 328 20.89 14.82 9.61
CA ILE A 328 21.08 15.36 8.26
C ILE A 328 22.54 15.75 8.07
N GLU A 329 23.17 15.22 7.02
CA GLU A 329 24.47 15.70 6.55
C GLU A 329 24.27 16.90 5.62
N VAL A 330 24.74 18.08 6.04
CA VAL A 330 24.73 19.25 5.18
C VAL A 330 25.98 19.22 4.31
N VAL A 331 25.81 19.00 3.01
CA VAL A 331 26.89 18.91 2.02
C VAL A 331 27.18 20.27 1.39
N SER A 332 28.36 20.41 0.78
CA SER A 332 28.69 21.61 0.01
C SER A 332 27.72 21.79 -1.16
N SER A 333 27.28 23.01 -1.41
CA SER A 333 26.32 23.29 -2.48
C SER A 333 26.98 23.39 -3.85
N SER A 334 26.36 22.78 -4.85
CA SER A 334 26.79 22.86 -6.26
C SER A 334 26.09 24.03 -6.95
N ASN A 335 26.66 25.24 -6.85
CA ASN A 335 26.09 26.47 -7.42
C ASN A 335 26.97 27.04 -8.55
N GLY A 336 26.37 27.74 -9.51
CA GLY A 336 27.10 28.30 -10.65
C GLY A 336 26.18 28.86 -11.74
N PHE A 337 26.74 29.66 -12.65
CA PHE A 337 26.07 30.15 -13.86
C PHE A 337 26.33 29.21 -15.04
N ASP A 338 25.43 29.18 -16.02
CA ASP A 338 25.71 28.56 -17.33
C ASP A 338 26.80 29.32 -18.10
N PRO A 339 27.52 28.66 -19.04
CA PRO A 339 28.45 29.33 -19.94
C PRO A 339 27.77 30.48 -20.70
N ILE A 340 28.34 31.69 -20.59
CA ILE A 340 27.80 32.90 -21.24
C ILE A 340 28.52 33.18 -22.57
N GLY A 341 29.84 32.96 -22.61
CA GLY A 341 30.68 33.29 -23.78
C GLY A 341 30.82 34.80 -24.00
N SER A 342 30.54 35.26 -25.22
CA SER A 342 30.60 36.67 -25.60
C SER A 342 29.21 37.28 -25.82
N VAL A 343 28.99 38.50 -25.34
CA VAL A 343 27.74 39.26 -25.53
C VAL A 343 28.01 40.64 -26.15
N GLU A 344 26.98 41.21 -26.78
CA GLU A 344 27.06 42.53 -27.40
C GLU A 344 27.06 43.67 -26.35
N PRO A 345 27.94 44.68 -26.48
CA PRO A 345 27.96 45.82 -25.57
C PRO A 345 26.63 46.59 -25.53
N GLY A 346 26.18 46.94 -24.33
CA GLY A 346 24.96 47.72 -24.12
C GLY A 346 23.65 46.99 -24.45
N LYS A 347 23.67 45.71 -24.83
CA LYS A 347 22.48 44.88 -25.10
C LYS A 347 22.09 44.05 -23.89
N ARG A 348 20.82 43.65 -23.82
CA ARG A 348 20.37 42.68 -22.81
C ARG A 348 20.75 41.28 -23.27
N PHE A 349 21.34 40.50 -22.37
CA PHE A 349 21.60 39.08 -22.57
C PHE A 349 20.90 38.29 -21.46
N ARG A 350 20.49 37.06 -21.77
CA ARG A 350 19.87 36.14 -20.81
C ARG A 350 20.92 35.15 -20.35
N PHE A 351 20.79 34.70 -19.11
CA PHE A 351 21.64 33.69 -18.51
C PHE A 351 20.85 32.86 -17.51
N THR A 352 21.37 31.67 -17.23
CA THR A 352 20.81 30.71 -16.29
C THR A 352 21.82 30.45 -15.17
N TRP A 353 21.36 30.10 -13.98
CA TRP A 353 22.20 29.68 -12.86
C TRP A 353 21.48 28.68 -11.96
N ARG A 354 22.28 27.91 -11.21
CA ARG A 354 21.86 27.18 -10.01
C ARG A 354 22.40 27.91 -8.79
N GLY A 355 21.54 28.22 -7.84
CA GLY A 355 21.91 28.94 -6.62
C GLY A 355 20.73 29.09 -5.66
N PRO A 356 21.00 29.48 -4.41
CA PRO A 356 19.96 29.58 -3.39
C PRO A 356 18.99 30.74 -3.65
N ASP A 357 17.68 30.50 -3.66
CA ASP A 357 16.66 31.52 -3.93
C ASP A 357 16.32 32.35 -2.67
N ARG A 358 17.06 33.44 -2.39
CA ARG A 358 16.85 34.24 -1.16
C ARG A 358 16.47 35.69 -1.39
N VAL A 359 15.69 36.19 -0.44
CA VAL A 359 15.38 37.62 -0.27
C VAL A 359 16.69 38.40 -0.18
N GLU A 360 16.76 39.53 -0.90
CA GLU A 360 17.91 40.45 -0.94
C GLU A 360 19.21 39.95 -1.57
N GLN A 361 19.31 38.69 -2.01
CA GLN A 361 20.43 38.25 -2.85
C GLN A 361 20.32 38.78 -4.28
N ARG A 362 21.46 39.09 -4.89
CA ARG A 362 21.53 39.81 -6.16
C ARG A 362 22.50 39.17 -7.13
N VAL A 363 22.15 39.26 -8.41
CA VAL A 363 23.07 39.03 -9.52
C VAL A 363 23.50 40.37 -10.08
N VAL A 364 24.81 40.57 -10.18
CA VAL A 364 25.43 41.83 -10.64
C VAL A 364 26.53 41.56 -11.66
N ILE A 365 26.90 42.57 -12.44
CA ILE A 365 28.05 42.52 -13.36
C ILE A 365 29.17 43.37 -12.76
N ALA A 366 30.40 42.88 -12.73
CA ALA A 366 31.55 43.60 -12.21
C ALA A 366 32.81 43.30 -13.04
N ARG A 367 33.93 43.99 -12.80
CA ARG A 367 35.20 43.63 -13.43
C ARG A 367 35.88 42.51 -12.64
N PRO A 368 36.57 41.56 -13.30
CA PRO A 368 37.34 40.55 -12.59
C PRO A 368 38.33 41.18 -11.61
N GLY A 369 38.31 40.74 -10.35
CA GLY A 369 39.17 41.26 -9.28
C GLY A 369 38.62 42.45 -8.49
N ASP A 370 37.48 43.03 -8.88
CA ASP A 370 36.85 44.10 -8.09
C ASP A 370 36.35 43.59 -6.73
N PRO A 371 36.33 44.43 -5.66
CA PRO A 371 35.74 44.06 -4.37
C PRO A 371 34.28 43.58 -4.51
N ALA A 372 33.84 42.65 -3.66
CA ALA A 372 32.53 41.97 -3.76
C ALA A 372 31.31 42.91 -3.89
N GLY A 373 31.33 44.06 -3.21
CA GLY A 373 30.24 45.04 -3.25
C GLY A 373 30.25 45.98 -4.46
N THR A 374 31.29 45.93 -5.29
CA THR A 374 31.45 46.78 -6.48
C THR A 374 30.85 46.09 -7.70
N TYR A 375 30.05 46.83 -8.45
CA TYR A 375 29.42 46.36 -9.68
C TYR A 375 29.12 47.52 -10.62
N GLU A 376 28.97 47.22 -11.90
CA GLU A 376 28.76 48.16 -13.00
C GLU A 376 27.55 47.74 -13.83
N GLY A 377 26.77 48.72 -14.29
CA GLY A 377 25.64 48.47 -15.18
C GLY A 377 24.38 47.96 -14.49
N ASP A 378 23.72 47.00 -15.12
CA ASP A 378 22.41 46.46 -14.71
C ASP A 378 22.57 45.38 -13.63
N TRP A 379 21.56 45.23 -12.77
CA TRP A 379 21.55 44.24 -11.69
C TRP A 379 20.14 43.72 -11.44
N GLY A 380 20.01 42.57 -10.77
CA GLY A 380 18.71 42.01 -10.44
C GLY A 380 18.69 41.20 -9.14
N TYR A 381 17.51 41.07 -8.55
CA TYR A 381 17.27 40.15 -7.43
C TYR A 381 17.11 38.72 -7.93
N ALA A 382 17.71 37.77 -7.22
CA ALA A 382 17.62 36.36 -7.57
C ALA A 382 16.27 35.73 -7.20
N LEU A 383 15.64 36.21 -6.12
CA LEU A 383 14.38 35.68 -5.59
C LEU A 383 13.28 35.58 -6.67
N HIS A 384 12.58 34.44 -6.72
CA HIS A 384 11.46 34.18 -7.65
C HIS A 384 11.83 34.26 -9.13
N LYS A 385 13.12 34.11 -9.46
CA LYS A 385 13.59 34.06 -10.85
C LYS A 385 13.84 32.64 -11.36
N ASN A 386 13.74 31.65 -10.49
CA ASN A 386 13.89 30.22 -10.82
C ASN A 386 15.15 29.96 -11.66
N GLY A 387 16.26 30.60 -11.27
CA GLY A 387 17.56 30.42 -11.93
C GLY A 387 17.69 31.06 -13.31
N ARG A 388 16.76 31.92 -13.77
CA ARG A 388 16.84 32.57 -15.09
C ARG A 388 16.60 34.08 -15.03
N MET A 389 17.46 34.85 -15.69
CA MET A 389 17.41 36.31 -15.70
C MET A 389 18.04 36.85 -16.98
N GLY A 390 17.76 38.10 -17.32
CA GLY A 390 18.63 38.85 -18.21
C GLY A 390 19.04 40.18 -17.63
N LEU A 391 20.27 40.59 -17.89
CA LEU A 391 20.84 41.90 -17.52
C LEU A 391 21.35 42.60 -18.77
N ARG A 392 21.44 43.93 -18.70
CA ARG A 392 22.08 44.72 -19.75
C ARG A 392 23.60 44.70 -19.58
N ALA A 393 24.32 44.23 -20.60
CA ALA A 393 25.76 44.27 -20.66
C ALA A 393 26.30 45.72 -20.60
N PRO A 394 27.46 45.95 -19.96
CA PRO A 394 28.17 47.22 -20.04
C PRO A 394 28.37 47.70 -21.47
N ALA A 395 28.45 49.02 -21.65
CA ALA A 395 28.69 49.62 -22.96
C ALA A 395 30.18 49.58 -23.37
N GLU A 396 31.08 49.53 -22.39
CA GLU A 396 32.51 49.40 -22.62
C GLU A 396 32.86 47.94 -22.96
N PRO A 397 33.54 47.67 -24.08
CA PRO A 397 34.03 46.33 -24.39
C PRO A 397 35.13 45.89 -23.40
N GLY A 398 35.10 44.63 -22.98
CA GLY A 398 36.06 44.09 -22.03
C GLY A 398 35.65 42.74 -21.45
N LEU A 399 36.47 42.20 -20.54
CA LEU A 399 36.13 41.03 -19.74
C LEU A 399 35.39 41.47 -18.48
N TYR A 400 34.29 40.79 -18.21
CA TYR A 400 33.43 41.04 -17.06
C TYR A 400 33.14 39.75 -16.31
N GLU A 401 32.66 39.90 -15.09
CA GLU A 401 32.28 38.81 -14.21
C GLU A 401 30.83 39.00 -13.78
N LEU A 402 30.02 37.97 -14.00
CA LEU A 402 28.69 37.88 -13.43
C LEU A 402 28.81 37.29 -12.02
N ARG A 403 28.31 37.99 -11.01
CA ARG A 403 28.48 37.63 -9.60
C ARG A 403 27.14 37.41 -8.92
N TYR A 404 27.04 36.33 -8.17
CA TYR A 404 25.95 36.06 -7.26
C TYR A 404 26.35 36.50 -5.85
N LEU A 405 25.71 37.53 -5.31
CA LEU A 405 26.10 38.15 -4.03
C LEU A 405 25.18 37.74 -2.88
N SER A 406 25.76 37.59 -1.68
CA SER A 406 24.99 37.43 -0.45
C SER A 406 24.15 38.68 -0.14
N ALA A 407 23.12 38.55 0.71
CA ALA A 407 22.25 39.67 1.09
C ALA A 407 23.03 40.85 1.70
N SER A 408 24.14 40.56 2.41
CA SER A 408 25.02 41.59 2.96
C SER A 408 25.85 42.34 1.91
N ARG A 409 25.95 41.80 0.68
CA ARG A 409 26.80 42.26 -0.43
C ARG A 409 28.31 42.25 -0.14
N LYS A 410 28.72 41.57 0.93
CA LYS A 410 30.13 41.45 1.32
C LYS A 410 30.82 40.21 0.75
N GLU A 411 30.04 39.27 0.24
CA GLU A 411 30.51 37.95 -0.18
C GLU A 411 29.98 37.63 -1.57
N ILE A 412 30.87 37.13 -2.43
CA ILE A 412 30.55 36.55 -3.73
C ILE A 412 30.33 35.05 -3.47
N LEU A 413 29.10 34.58 -3.62
CA LEU A 413 28.75 33.18 -3.40
C LEU A 413 29.27 32.30 -4.55
N PHE A 414 29.14 32.78 -5.78
CA PHE A 414 29.78 32.22 -6.96
C PHE A 414 29.77 33.26 -8.08
N SER A 415 30.63 33.05 -9.07
CA SER A 415 30.78 33.97 -10.19
C SER A 415 31.22 33.27 -11.47
N ARG A 416 31.05 33.95 -12.60
CA ARG A 416 31.44 33.43 -13.91
C ARG A 416 31.90 34.56 -14.83
N THR A 417 33.01 34.35 -15.52
CA THR A 417 33.58 35.36 -16.43
C THR A 417 32.92 35.27 -17.80
N PHE A 418 32.77 36.41 -18.47
CA PHE A 418 32.23 36.51 -19.83
C PHE A 418 32.82 37.72 -20.58
N GLY A 419 32.77 37.69 -21.91
CA GLY A 419 33.25 38.79 -22.76
C GLY A 419 32.11 39.73 -23.17
N VAL A 420 32.34 41.04 -23.10
CA VAL A 420 31.44 42.07 -23.64
C VAL A 420 32.14 42.72 -24.82
N GLY A 421 31.61 42.56 -26.03
CA GLY A 421 32.21 43.11 -27.26
C GLY A 421 33.60 42.59 -27.61
N VAL A 422 34.07 41.55 -26.92
CA VAL A 422 35.34 40.85 -27.16
C VAL A 422 35.08 39.35 -27.26
N PRO A 423 35.79 38.62 -28.15
CA PRO A 423 35.73 37.16 -28.18
C PRO A 423 36.16 36.56 -26.84
N TYR A 424 35.33 35.71 -26.27
CA TYR A 424 35.58 35.00 -25.03
C TYR A 424 34.98 33.60 -25.14
N GLU A 425 35.83 32.61 -24.92
CA GLU A 425 35.44 31.21 -24.83
C GLU A 425 35.58 30.79 -23.38
N ASP A 426 34.52 30.20 -22.84
CA ASP A 426 34.47 29.81 -21.44
C ASP A 426 35.30 28.53 -21.25
N ALA A 427 36.23 28.57 -20.30
CA ALA A 427 37.13 27.44 -20.04
C ALA A 427 36.43 26.33 -19.24
N ASP A 428 35.43 26.70 -18.44
CA ASP A 428 34.53 25.76 -17.78
C ASP A 428 33.28 25.67 -18.66
N LEU A 429 32.80 24.49 -19.01
CA LEU A 429 31.52 24.34 -19.73
C LEU A 429 30.42 23.78 -18.83
N THR A 430 30.69 23.66 -17.53
CA THR A 430 29.73 23.14 -16.56
C THR A 430 28.46 23.98 -16.57
N THR A 431 27.34 23.32 -16.80
CA THR A 431 26.01 23.92 -16.84
C THR A 431 25.30 23.78 -15.48
N SER A 432 24.29 24.62 -15.26
CA SER A 432 23.38 24.54 -14.11
C SER A 432 22.65 23.20 -14.04
N ALA A 433 22.41 22.52 -15.17
CA ALA A 433 21.87 21.17 -15.22
C ALA A 433 22.85 20.13 -14.66
N GLU A 434 24.12 20.15 -15.08
CA GLU A 434 25.15 19.25 -14.54
C GLU A 434 25.44 19.54 -13.06
N LEU A 435 25.38 20.81 -12.63
CA LEU A 435 25.44 21.17 -11.22
C LEU A 435 24.24 20.63 -10.43
N ALA A 436 23.06 20.58 -11.04
CA ALA A 436 21.87 19.95 -10.44
C ALA A 436 22.06 18.44 -10.31
N GLU A 437 22.61 17.75 -11.32
CA GLU A 437 22.93 16.32 -11.22
C GLU A 437 23.95 16.04 -10.12
N ARG A 438 24.99 16.87 -9.99
CA ARG A 438 25.97 16.76 -8.88
C ARG A 438 25.31 16.96 -7.53
N ALA A 439 24.41 17.93 -7.41
CA ALA A 439 23.64 18.18 -6.19
C ALA A 439 22.72 17.00 -5.84
N LEU A 440 22.05 16.41 -6.82
CA LEU A 440 21.19 15.23 -6.64
C LEU A 440 22.00 14.02 -6.18
N ALA A 441 23.13 13.76 -6.84
CA ALA A 441 24.05 12.71 -6.43
C ALA A 441 24.61 12.95 -5.01
N ALA A 442 24.91 14.20 -4.66
CA ALA A 442 25.44 14.58 -3.36
C ALA A 442 24.39 14.50 -2.24
N THR A 443 23.11 14.67 -2.54
CA THR A 443 22.03 14.69 -1.54
C THR A 443 21.32 13.35 -1.34
N GLN A 444 21.55 12.36 -2.22
CA GLN A 444 20.88 11.03 -2.15
C GLN A 444 19.36 11.15 -1.95
N ALA A 445 18.73 12.17 -2.56
CA ALA A 445 17.31 12.43 -2.39
C ALA A 445 16.48 11.24 -2.92
N ALA A 446 15.53 10.77 -2.11
CA ALA A 446 14.55 9.80 -2.58
C ALA A 446 13.67 10.43 -3.69
N PRO A 447 13.18 9.65 -4.68
CA PRO A 447 12.30 10.16 -5.72
C PRO A 447 11.07 10.84 -5.10
N GLY A 448 10.82 12.11 -5.46
CA GLY A 448 9.69 12.91 -4.95
C GLY A 448 10.07 14.17 -4.16
N GLN A 449 11.36 14.46 -4.00
CA GLN A 449 11.86 15.67 -3.31
C GLN A 449 12.34 16.79 -4.25
N ASP A 450 12.28 16.61 -5.57
CA ASP A 450 12.49 17.69 -6.53
C ASP A 450 11.14 18.28 -6.95
N PRO A 451 10.99 19.63 -7.04
CA PRO A 451 10.00 20.20 -7.93
C PRO A 451 10.33 19.69 -9.33
N LEU A 452 9.42 18.90 -9.90
CA LEU A 452 9.53 18.44 -11.28
C LEU A 452 9.90 19.65 -12.17
N PRO A 453 10.86 19.51 -13.11
CA PRO A 453 11.32 20.64 -13.90
C PRO A 453 10.11 21.30 -14.56
N MET A 454 9.92 22.59 -14.26
CA MET A 454 8.80 23.34 -14.81
C MET A 454 8.85 23.26 -16.34
N VAL A 455 7.71 22.94 -16.92
CA VAL A 455 7.52 22.71 -18.33
C VAL A 455 6.82 23.94 -18.92
N PRO A 456 7.37 24.56 -19.98
CA PRO A 456 6.71 25.66 -20.64
C PRO A 456 5.42 25.16 -21.32
N ALA A 457 4.34 25.91 -21.16
CA ALA A 457 3.08 25.66 -21.86
C ALA A 457 2.50 26.97 -22.43
N THR A 458 1.82 26.84 -23.57
CA THR A 458 1.13 27.95 -24.22
C THR A 458 -0.36 27.65 -24.42
N PHE A 459 -1.20 28.66 -24.19
CA PHE A 459 -2.65 28.58 -24.31
C PHE A 459 -3.16 29.62 -25.32
N ARG A 460 -3.98 29.18 -26.27
CA ARG A 460 -4.55 30.04 -27.32
C ARG A 460 -6.06 29.83 -27.44
N LEU A 461 -6.76 30.85 -27.91
CA LEU A 461 -8.14 30.70 -28.34
C LEU A 461 -8.20 29.94 -29.68
N PRO A 462 -9.34 29.29 -30.00
CA PRO A 462 -9.54 28.64 -31.30
C PRO A 462 -9.49 29.62 -32.47
N ASP A 463 -9.19 29.10 -33.66
CA ASP A 463 -9.23 29.88 -34.90
C ASP A 463 -10.63 30.47 -35.11
N GLY A 464 -10.70 31.77 -35.38
CA GLY A 464 -11.96 32.51 -35.56
C GLY A 464 -12.20 33.63 -34.54
N PHE A 465 -11.38 33.71 -33.48
CA PHE A 465 -11.42 34.81 -32.50
C PHE A 465 -10.28 35.83 -32.75
N PRO A 466 -10.52 37.14 -32.55
CA PRO A 466 -9.48 38.15 -32.74
C PRO A 466 -8.38 38.02 -31.67
N PRO A 467 -7.10 38.28 -32.02
CA PRO A 467 -5.99 38.25 -31.07
C PRO A 467 -6.02 39.46 -30.14
N THR A 468 -6.85 39.40 -29.10
CA THR A 468 -6.96 40.42 -28.05
C THR A 468 -6.26 39.96 -26.78
N PRO A 469 -5.67 40.87 -25.97
CA PRO A 469 -5.16 40.52 -24.65
C PRO A 469 -6.28 40.02 -23.74
N LEU A 470 -6.08 38.87 -23.08
CA LEU A 470 -7.04 38.23 -22.19
C LEU A 470 -6.41 37.90 -20.83
N SER A 471 -7.24 37.84 -19.79
CA SER A 471 -6.82 37.35 -18.47
C SER A 471 -6.94 35.83 -18.45
N TRP A 472 -5.80 35.15 -18.28
CA TRP A 472 -5.71 33.69 -18.25
C TRP A 472 -5.66 33.18 -16.80
N SER A 473 -6.17 31.98 -16.56
CA SER A 473 -5.99 31.25 -15.31
C SER A 473 -5.79 29.76 -15.58
N ALA A 474 -4.92 29.10 -14.83
CA ALA A 474 -4.75 27.66 -14.86
C ALA A 474 -4.72 27.09 -13.44
N VAL A 475 -5.63 26.18 -13.13
CA VAL A 475 -5.80 25.57 -11.81
C VAL A 475 -5.34 24.11 -11.86
N PRO A 476 -4.38 23.68 -11.03
CA PRO A 476 -3.93 22.30 -10.98
C PRO A 476 -5.03 21.37 -10.45
N LEU A 477 -5.15 20.18 -11.07
CA LEU A 477 -6.19 19.18 -10.79
C LEU A 477 -5.67 17.95 -10.03
N ASP A 478 -4.36 17.69 -10.07
CA ASP A 478 -3.77 16.53 -9.39
C ASP A 478 -3.49 16.85 -7.91
N PRO A 479 -3.82 15.94 -6.97
CA PRO A 479 -3.76 16.19 -5.53
C PRO A 479 -2.33 16.35 -4.98
N ASP A 480 -1.33 15.96 -5.76
CA ASP A 480 0.09 16.02 -5.39
C ASP A 480 0.79 17.28 -5.93
N MET A 481 0.08 18.16 -6.66
CA MET A 481 0.60 19.43 -7.18
C MET A 481 0.34 20.63 -6.25
N SER A 482 1.09 21.71 -6.42
CA SER A 482 0.83 22.97 -5.70
C SER A 482 -0.61 23.44 -5.95
N PRO A 483 -1.41 23.81 -4.93
CA PRO A 483 -2.80 24.26 -5.13
C PRO A 483 -2.91 25.69 -5.68
N GLU A 484 -1.78 26.38 -5.90
CA GLU A 484 -1.76 27.76 -6.39
C GLU A 484 -2.09 27.81 -7.88
N ALA A 485 -3.20 28.47 -8.23
CA ALA A 485 -3.58 28.70 -9.61
C ALA A 485 -2.62 29.71 -10.27
N TRP A 486 -2.10 29.37 -11.44
CA TRP A 486 -1.36 30.32 -12.26
C TRP A 486 -2.32 31.36 -12.84
N ALA A 487 -2.08 32.65 -12.54
CA ALA A 487 -2.88 33.77 -13.02
C ALA A 487 -1.98 35.00 -13.25
N PRO A 488 -1.54 35.27 -14.50
CA PRO A 488 -0.68 36.41 -14.79
C PRO A 488 -1.37 37.73 -14.45
N GLN A 489 -0.60 38.69 -13.93
CA GLN A 489 -1.08 40.02 -13.54
C GLN A 489 -1.42 40.93 -14.74
N SER A 490 -1.04 40.54 -15.95
CA SER A 490 -1.22 41.30 -17.18
C SER A 490 -1.93 40.47 -18.23
N ASP A 491 -2.85 41.10 -18.97
CA ASP A 491 -3.56 40.45 -20.07
C ASP A 491 -2.61 40.03 -21.19
N MET A 492 -2.79 38.83 -21.73
CA MET A 492 -1.93 38.22 -22.75
C MET A 492 -2.76 37.70 -23.92
N VAL A 493 -2.26 37.86 -25.15
CA VAL A 493 -2.91 37.31 -26.35
C VAL A 493 -2.76 35.78 -26.41
N VAL A 494 -1.59 35.29 -25.99
CA VAL A 494 -1.27 33.87 -25.79
C VAL A 494 -0.87 33.73 -24.34
N GLY A 495 -1.56 32.88 -23.58
CA GLY A 495 -1.15 32.58 -22.21
C GLY A 495 0.12 31.74 -22.23
N GLU A 496 1.26 32.31 -21.84
CA GLU A 496 2.55 31.62 -21.83
C GLU A 496 3.09 31.59 -20.39
N GLY A 497 3.40 30.39 -19.90
CA GLY A 497 3.84 30.18 -18.52
C GLY A 497 4.65 28.90 -18.36
N GLU A 498 5.21 28.74 -17.17
CA GLU A 498 5.98 27.56 -16.75
C GLU A 498 5.13 26.82 -15.71
N PHE A 499 4.98 25.49 -15.86
CA PHE A 499 4.05 24.67 -15.07
C PHE A 499 4.71 23.41 -14.53
N GLU A 500 4.27 22.92 -13.37
CA GLU A 500 4.62 21.56 -12.96
C GLU A 500 3.99 20.56 -13.96
N PRO A 501 4.63 19.43 -14.29
CA PRO A 501 3.98 18.39 -15.06
C PRO A 501 2.72 17.87 -14.35
N GLY A 502 1.60 17.83 -15.07
CA GLY A 502 0.33 17.38 -14.53
C GLY A 502 -0.87 18.00 -15.23
N ARG A 503 -2.05 17.77 -14.67
CA ARG A 503 -3.33 18.19 -15.26
C ARG A 503 -3.77 19.55 -14.73
N TYR A 504 -4.15 20.45 -15.63
CA TYR A 504 -4.63 21.79 -15.29
C TYR A 504 -5.98 22.08 -15.94
N GLU A 505 -6.91 22.70 -15.20
CA GLU A 505 -8.07 23.39 -15.77
C GLU A 505 -7.66 24.81 -16.15
N VAL A 506 -7.61 25.10 -17.45
CA VAL A 506 -7.26 26.42 -17.98
C VAL A 506 -8.53 27.15 -18.37
N SER A 507 -8.66 28.41 -17.96
CA SER A 507 -9.80 29.26 -18.30
C SER A 507 -9.41 30.69 -18.67
N THR A 508 -10.24 31.32 -19.51
CA THR A 508 -10.16 32.75 -19.82
C THR A 508 -11.53 33.28 -20.26
N MET A 509 -11.74 34.59 -20.16
CA MET A 509 -12.97 35.24 -20.61
C MET A 509 -12.69 36.10 -21.83
N GLY A 510 -13.24 35.69 -22.98
CA GLY A 510 -13.07 36.35 -24.26
C GLY A 510 -14.05 37.49 -24.52
N PRO A 511 -13.98 38.13 -25.71
CA PRO A 511 -14.83 39.24 -26.08
C PRO A 511 -16.32 38.89 -26.02
N GLY A 512 -17.12 39.69 -25.31
CA GLY A 512 -18.55 39.45 -25.14
C GLY A 512 -18.91 38.49 -24.00
N GLU A 513 -18.09 38.45 -22.93
CA GLU A 513 -18.28 37.59 -21.75
C GLU A 513 -18.35 36.09 -22.09
N THR A 514 -17.70 35.69 -23.19
CA THR A 514 -17.71 34.29 -23.60
C THR A 514 -16.60 33.54 -22.88
N GLU A 515 -16.97 32.49 -22.16
CA GLU A 515 -16.03 31.71 -21.37
C GLU A 515 -15.33 30.65 -22.21
N PHE A 516 -14.01 30.57 -22.10
CA PHE A 516 -13.19 29.49 -22.65
C PHE A 516 -12.64 28.70 -21.47
N ARG A 517 -12.80 27.38 -21.51
CA ARG A 517 -12.34 26.49 -20.44
C ARG A 517 -12.03 25.11 -21.00
N GLY A 518 -10.91 24.54 -20.58
CA GLY A 518 -10.51 23.19 -20.95
C GLY A 518 -9.52 22.59 -19.98
N VAL A 519 -9.49 21.26 -19.91
CA VAL A 519 -8.47 20.52 -19.16
C VAL A 519 -7.33 20.17 -20.09
N VAL A 520 -6.11 20.50 -19.70
CA VAL A 520 -4.88 20.19 -20.43
C VAL A 520 -3.97 19.34 -19.55
N GLU A 521 -3.19 18.47 -20.18
CA GLU A 521 -2.15 17.68 -19.50
C GLU A 521 -0.79 18.16 -19.99
N ILE A 522 0.01 18.72 -19.09
CA ILE A 522 1.33 19.27 -19.41
C ILE A 522 2.37 18.18 -19.17
N VAL A 523 3.06 17.78 -20.24
CA VAL A 523 3.99 16.64 -20.23
C VAL A 523 5.42 17.09 -20.56
N PRO A 524 6.45 16.61 -19.86
CA PRO A 524 7.84 16.92 -20.17
C PRO A 524 8.24 16.47 -21.58
N GLY A 525 9.03 17.28 -22.29
CA GLY A 525 9.56 16.94 -23.62
C GLY A 525 8.55 17.08 -24.78
N GLN A 526 7.35 17.58 -24.52
CA GLN A 526 6.35 17.92 -25.53
C GLN A 526 6.26 19.44 -25.75
N PRO A 527 5.75 19.90 -26.91
CA PRO A 527 5.61 21.33 -27.19
C PRO A 527 4.57 22.05 -26.32
N ASN A 528 3.63 21.31 -25.69
CA ASN A 528 2.60 21.83 -24.77
C ASN A 528 1.91 23.13 -25.25
N ASP A 529 1.46 23.12 -26.52
CA ASP A 529 0.71 24.20 -27.16
C ASP A 529 -0.76 23.78 -27.25
N PHE A 530 -1.61 24.43 -26.44
CA PHE A 530 -3.01 24.04 -26.27
C PHE A 530 -3.97 25.11 -26.78
N VAL A 531 -5.01 24.66 -27.46
CA VAL A 531 -6.16 25.50 -27.86
C VAL A 531 -7.28 25.27 -26.85
N ILE A 532 -7.66 26.31 -26.12
CA ILE A 532 -8.66 26.22 -25.06
C ILE A 532 -10.06 26.41 -25.67
N PRO A 533 -10.96 25.42 -25.58
CA PRO A 533 -12.24 25.46 -26.26
C PRO A 533 -13.24 26.40 -25.58
N LEU A 534 -14.26 26.81 -26.34
CA LEU A 534 -15.38 27.61 -25.85
C LEU A 534 -16.30 26.76 -24.98
N VAL A 535 -16.69 27.27 -23.81
CA VAL A 535 -17.71 26.63 -22.96
C VAL A 535 -19.06 26.74 -23.67
N GLY A 536 -19.56 25.61 -24.18
CA GLY A 536 -20.87 25.52 -24.83
C GLY A 536 -20.89 25.58 -26.38
N GLY A 537 -19.74 25.51 -27.06
CA GLY A 537 -19.66 25.33 -28.51
C GLY A 537 -19.20 23.92 -28.88
N GLY A 538 -20.01 23.15 -29.61
CA GLY A 538 -19.68 21.79 -30.02
C GLY A 538 -18.54 21.70 -31.05
N GLU A 539 -17.71 20.64 -30.88
CA GLU A 539 -16.68 20.07 -31.79
C GLU A 539 -15.43 20.98 -32.02
N ALA A 540 -14.17 20.49 -32.03
CA ALA A 540 -13.64 19.18 -32.39
C ALA A 540 -12.29 18.88 -31.72
N GLU A 541 -12.16 17.65 -31.23
CA GLU A 541 -10.88 17.00 -30.92
C GLU A 541 -10.19 16.64 -32.25
N GLN A 542 -9.10 17.34 -32.59
CA GLN A 542 -8.30 17.05 -33.79
C GLN A 542 -7.29 15.95 -33.49
N ASN A 543 -7.54 14.74 -34.03
CA ASN A 543 -6.49 13.75 -34.29
C ASN A 543 -6.26 13.64 -35.82
N PRO A 544 -5.03 13.30 -36.27
CA PRO A 544 -4.51 13.54 -37.62
C PRO A 544 -5.19 12.72 -38.74
N PRO A 545 -5.04 13.11 -40.02
CA PRO A 545 -6.02 12.80 -41.06
C PRO A 545 -5.79 11.47 -41.77
N GLY A 546 -6.88 10.76 -42.08
CA GLY A 546 -6.90 9.80 -43.20
C GLY A 546 -7.93 8.69 -43.13
N GLN A 547 -9.16 8.94 -43.61
CA GLN A 547 -9.82 8.24 -44.73
C GLN A 547 -11.35 8.44 -44.70
N ARG A 548 -11.90 8.74 -45.89
CA ARG A 548 -13.31 9.04 -46.19
C ARG A 548 -14.15 7.78 -46.41
N GLY A 549 -15.45 7.92 -46.16
CA GLY A 549 -16.58 7.14 -46.69
C GLY A 549 -17.34 6.44 -45.55
N ASP A 550 -18.65 6.49 -45.38
CA ASP A 550 -19.77 7.01 -46.16
C ASP A 550 -20.96 7.27 -45.20
N ALA A 551 -21.94 8.03 -45.68
CA ALA A 551 -23.15 8.42 -44.97
C ALA A 551 -24.07 7.24 -44.58
N GLY A 552 -24.74 7.35 -43.42
CA GLY A 552 -25.97 6.61 -43.16
C GLY A 552 -26.43 6.51 -41.70
N SER A 553 -27.51 7.24 -41.37
CA SER A 553 -28.55 6.86 -40.41
C SER A 553 -28.26 6.88 -38.89
N SER A 554 -28.85 7.91 -38.25
CA SER A 554 -29.58 7.90 -36.96
C SER A 554 -29.50 6.68 -36.04
N GLY A 555 -29.13 6.95 -34.78
CA GLY A 555 -29.41 6.09 -33.62
C GLY A 555 -28.65 6.58 -32.39
N GLY A 556 -29.34 7.20 -31.43
CA GLY A 556 -28.73 7.70 -30.21
C GLY A 556 -28.21 6.58 -29.28
N SER A 557 -27.20 6.90 -28.48
CA SER A 557 -26.94 6.25 -27.21
C SER A 557 -26.21 7.19 -26.25
N THR A 558 -26.80 7.35 -25.09
CA THR A 558 -26.34 8.00 -23.85
C THR A 558 -25.13 7.31 -23.19
N LEU A 559 -24.59 8.00 -22.16
CA LEU A 559 -23.70 7.60 -21.03
C LEU A 559 -22.28 8.19 -21.17
N ALA A 560 -21.74 9.02 -20.25
CA ALA A 560 -21.76 8.94 -18.79
C ALA A 560 -21.97 10.32 -18.11
N GLY A 561 -22.72 10.34 -17.00
CA GLY A 561 -23.07 11.57 -16.28
C GLY A 561 -22.02 11.96 -15.23
N GLU A 562 -21.58 13.22 -15.27
CA GLU A 562 -20.90 13.87 -14.16
C GLU A 562 -21.94 14.40 -13.15
N SER A 563 -21.66 14.29 -11.85
CA SER A 563 -22.51 14.85 -10.80
C SER A 563 -22.26 16.36 -10.71
N GLN A 564 -23.28 17.18 -10.99
CA GLN A 564 -23.19 18.64 -10.89
C GLN A 564 -23.96 19.14 -9.66
N GLY A 565 -23.36 20.08 -8.93
CA GLY A 565 -24.04 20.82 -7.86
C GLY A 565 -25.12 21.73 -8.43
N MET A 566 -26.06 22.19 -7.60
CA MET A 566 -27.15 23.06 -8.06
C MET A 566 -27.51 24.11 -7.00
N ALA A 567 -27.72 25.35 -7.45
CA ALA A 567 -28.31 26.41 -6.62
C ALA A 567 -29.78 26.62 -6.98
N CYS A 568 -30.68 26.53 -6.00
CA CYS A 568 -32.10 26.78 -6.24
C CYS A 568 -32.45 28.26 -6.09
N ARG A 569 -33.00 28.87 -7.15
CA ARG A 569 -33.54 30.24 -7.12
C ARG A 569 -35.08 30.30 -7.22
N SER A 570 -35.74 29.18 -7.47
CA SER A 570 -37.20 29.11 -7.62
C SER A 570 -37.93 29.26 -6.27
N PRO A 571 -38.98 30.10 -6.17
CA PRO A 571 -39.77 30.25 -4.95
C PRO A 571 -40.60 29.01 -4.56
N THR A 572 -40.78 28.05 -5.47
CA THR A 572 -41.47 26.77 -5.18
C THR A 572 -40.52 25.65 -4.76
N GLY A 573 -39.21 25.92 -4.65
CA GLY A 573 -38.17 24.90 -4.53
C GLY A 573 -37.81 24.25 -5.88
N CYS A 574 -36.65 23.60 -5.94
CA CYS A 574 -36.11 23.00 -7.14
C CYS A 574 -35.95 21.49 -6.92
N ALA A 575 -36.48 20.67 -7.82
CA ALA A 575 -36.23 19.23 -7.78
C ALA A 575 -34.77 18.96 -8.15
N TYR A 576 -34.03 18.33 -7.25
CA TYR A 576 -32.66 17.86 -7.47
C TYR A 576 -32.69 16.35 -7.67
N HIS A 577 -32.00 15.88 -8.71
CA HIS A 577 -31.78 14.46 -8.94
C HIS A 577 -30.37 14.28 -9.50
N ASP A 578 -29.51 13.61 -8.73
CA ASP A 578 -28.18 13.25 -9.18
C ASP A 578 -28.20 11.85 -9.81
N PRO A 579 -27.92 11.73 -11.12
CA PRO A 579 -27.94 10.44 -11.80
C PRO A 579 -26.80 9.51 -11.36
N VAL A 580 -25.74 10.03 -10.73
CA VAL A 580 -24.54 9.27 -10.34
C VAL A 580 -24.73 8.57 -8.99
N THR A 581 -25.20 9.31 -7.99
CA THR A 581 -25.45 8.80 -6.63
C THR A 581 -26.87 8.28 -6.44
N GLY A 582 -27.80 8.61 -7.36
CA GLY A 582 -29.22 8.31 -7.23
C GLY A 582 -29.93 9.18 -6.18
N LEU A 583 -29.26 10.21 -5.64
CA LEU A 583 -29.83 11.11 -4.65
C LEU A 583 -30.90 12.00 -5.30
N ALA A 584 -32.09 12.01 -4.71
CA ALA A 584 -33.15 12.93 -5.13
C ALA A 584 -33.78 13.64 -3.92
N LEU A 585 -34.01 14.94 -4.06
CA LEU A 585 -34.61 15.79 -3.03
C LEU A 585 -35.22 17.06 -3.64
N ILE A 586 -35.96 17.81 -2.83
CA ILE A 586 -36.41 19.16 -3.16
C ILE A 586 -35.49 20.15 -2.43
N LEU A 587 -34.76 20.94 -3.21
CA LEU A 587 -33.87 21.99 -2.72
C LEU A 587 -34.68 23.27 -2.47
N PRO A 588 -34.73 23.82 -1.24
CA PRO A 588 -35.50 25.02 -0.95
C PRO A 588 -34.95 26.27 -1.64
N GLN A 589 -35.77 27.31 -1.81
CA GLN A 589 -35.33 28.56 -2.43
C GLN A 589 -34.13 29.17 -1.69
N GLY A 590 -33.10 29.55 -2.44
CA GLY A 590 -31.90 30.20 -1.92
C GLY A 590 -30.86 29.24 -1.36
N TRP A 591 -31.12 27.94 -1.37
CA TRP A 591 -30.16 26.91 -0.98
C TRP A 591 -29.40 26.38 -2.19
N ASP A 592 -28.16 26.02 -1.96
CA ASP A 592 -27.29 25.29 -2.87
C ASP A 592 -27.01 23.89 -2.32
N ILE A 593 -26.70 22.98 -3.24
CA ILE A 593 -26.21 21.63 -2.93
C ILE A 593 -24.92 21.40 -3.71
N ASP A 594 -23.88 21.01 -2.99
CA ASP A 594 -22.62 20.53 -3.57
C ASP A 594 -22.84 19.19 -4.26
N PRO A 595 -22.06 18.84 -5.31
CA PRO A 595 -22.13 17.53 -5.94
C PRO A 595 -22.10 16.40 -4.90
N PRO A 596 -23.17 15.58 -4.80
CA PRO A 596 -23.17 14.44 -3.90
C PRO A 596 -22.06 13.47 -4.26
N PHE A 597 -21.40 12.94 -3.23
CA PHE A 597 -20.27 12.04 -3.41
C PHE A 597 -20.38 10.88 -2.43
N PHE A 598 -19.57 9.86 -2.62
CA PHE A 598 -19.41 8.81 -1.62
C PHE A 598 -18.02 8.95 -1.02
N TYR A 599 -17.91 8.88 0.31
CA TYR A 599 -16.60 8.84 0.95
C TYR A 599 -15.84 7.60 0.48
N GLU A 600 -14.58 7.80 0.08
CA GLU A 600 -13.65 6.74 -0.23
C GLU A 600 -12.48 6.78 0.75
N THR A 601 -12.10 5.61 1.27
CA THR A 601 -10.88 5.50 2.07
C THR A 601 -9.66 5.48 1.14
N ALA A 602 -8.47 5.72 1.67
CA ALA A 602 -7.21 5.61 0.92
C ALA A 602 -6.99 4.23 0.26
N GLY A 603 -7.75 3.21 0.66
CA GLY A 603 -7.78 1.88 0.04
C GLY A 603 -8.89 1.66 -1.00
N GLY A 604 -9.60 2.72 -1.43
CA GLY A 604 -10.64 2.66 -2.47
C GLY A 604 -11.99 2.08 -2.02
N ALA A 605 -12.23 1.94 -0.72
CA ALA A 605 -13.53 1.47 -0.21
C ALA A 605 -14.54 2.62 -0.15
N ARG A 606 -15.61 2.52 -0.94
CA ARG A 606 -16.65 3.53 -1.09
C ARG A 606 -17.79 3.35 -0.07
N ALA A 607 -18.25 4.44 0.53
CA ALA A 607 -19.40 4.44 1.45
C ALA A 607 -20.67 3.91 0.77
N GLY A 608 -21.57 3.28 1.53
CA GLY A 608 -22.79 2.65 0.99
C GLY A 608 -23.95 3.62 0.71
N LEU A 609 -23.85 4.86 1.20
CA LEU A 609 -24.82 5.93 0.98
C LEU A 609 -24.06 7.20 0.58
N PRO A 610 -24.64 8.04 -0.28
CA PRO A 610 -24.00 9.28 -0.68
C PRO A 610 -24.06 10.31 0.44
N SER A 611 -23.03 11.14 0.50
CA SER A 611 -22.91 12.31 1.34
C SER A 611 -23.13 13.56 0.49
N ALA A 612 -23.80 14.55 1.06
CA ALA A 612 -24.06 15.82 0.40
C ALA A 612 -24.10 16.95 1.42
N THR A 613 -23.63 18.13 1.01
CA THR A 613 -23.72 19.35 1.81
C THR A 613 -24.69 20.28 1.12
N LEU A 614 -25.69 20.74 1.87
CA LEU A 614 -26.60 21.79 1.43
C LEU A 614 -26.25 23.04 2.21
N SER A 615 -26.05 24.15 1.52
CA SER A 615 -25.69 25.40 2.16
C SER A 615 -26.58 26.56 1.71
N ARG A 616 -26.58 27.62 2.51
CA ARG A 616 -27.21 28.88 2.17
C ARG A 616 -26.48 30.00 2.91
N THR A 617 -26.21 31.09 2.21
CA THR A 617 -25.68 32.32 2.81
C THR A 617 -26.79 33.37 2.95
N ILE A 618 -27.03 33.85 4.18
CA ILE A 618 -27.95 34.96 4.46
C ILE A 618 -27.25 35.96 5.35
N GLY A 619 -27.17 37.23 4.95
CA GLY A 619 -26.63 38.30 5.80
C GLY A 619 -25.16 38.12 6.21
N GLY A 620 -24.39 37.31 5.49
CA GLY A 620 -22.99 36.97 5.81
C GLY A 620 -22.82 35.68 6.60
N ASP A 621 -23.91 35.11 7.13
CA ASP A 621 -23.87 33.84 7.87
C ASP A 621 -24.16 32.65 6.93
N MET A 622 -23.30 31.64 6.99
CA MET A 622 -23.45 30.39 6.26
C MET A 622 -24.22 29.37 7.11
N GLN A 623 -25.37 28.94 6.61
CA GLN A 623 -26.18 27.88 7.20
C GLN A 623 -25.94 26.59 6.42
N GLN A 624 -25.85 25.44 7.12
CA GLN A 624 -25.55 24.15 6.50
C GLN A 624 -26.43 23.02 7.02
N ILE A 625 -26.80 22.12 6.12
CA ILE A 625 -27.43 20.82 6.38
C ILE A 625 -26.56 19.77 5.69
N MET A 626 -26.17 18.72 6.42
CA MET A 626 -25.28 17.68 5.91
C MET A 626 -25.97 16.32 5.90
N LEU A 627 -25.86 15.61 4.78
CA LEU A 627 -26.27 14.22 4.65
C LEU A 627 -25.05 13.31 4.82
N ASN A 628 -25.16 12.32 5.71
CA ASN A 628 -24.14 11.33 6.03
C ASN A 628 -22.73 11.91 6.25
N PRO A 629 -22.54 12.92 7.13
CA PRO A 629 -21.23 13.51 7.39
C PRO A 629 -20.28 12.49 8.07
N ARG A 630 -19.01 12.45 7.66
CA ARG A 630 -18.00 11.57 8.27
C ARG A 630 -17.71 11.90 9.73
N GLN A 631 -17.85 13.17 10.10
CA GLN A 631 -17.68 13.66 11.47
C GLN A 631 -18.80 14.67 11.76
N TRP A 632 -19.63 14.36 12.75
CA TRP A 632 -20.64 15.28 13.29
C TRP A 632 -20.73 15.08 14.80
N MET A 633 -20.32 16.09 15.57
CA MET A 633 -20.36 16.01 17.02
C MET A 633 -21.77 16.32 17.52
N THR A 634 -22.17 15.74 18.66
CA THR A 634 -23.45 16.06 19.32
C THR A 634 -23.58 17.55 19.64
N SER A 635 -22.46 18.25 19.84
CA SER A 635 -22.40 19.71 20.05
C SER A 635 -22.69 20.53 18.79
N SER A 636 -22.52 19.96 17.58
CA SER A 636 -22.79 20.64 16.32
C SER A 636 -24.28 20.76 16.02
N GLY A 637 -25.10 19.85 16.54
CA GLY A 637 -26.57 19.87 16.41
C GLY A 637 -27.15 18.48 16.14
N PRO A 638 -28.48 18.34 16.11
CA PRO A 638 -29.14 17.04 16.01
C PRO A 638 -29.05 16.45 14.59
N CYS A 639 -28.96 15.12 14.52
CA CYS A 639 -29.16 14.33 13.30
C CYS A 639 -30.50 13.59 13.35
N THR A 640 -31.07 13.32 12.18
CA THR A 640 -32.33 12.58 12.03
C THR A 640 -32.17 11.52 10.96
N ASP A 641 -32.64 10.31 11.26
CA ASP A 641 -32.63 9.20 10.30
C ASP A 641 -33.60 9.46 9.14
N THR A 642 -33.13 9.22 7.92
CA THR A 642 -33.90 9.31 6.68
C THR A 642 -33.64 8.08 5.80
N PRO A 643 -34.46 7.83 4.75
CA PRO A 643 -34.20 6.75 3.80
C PRO A 643 -32.87 6.85 3.05
N ALA A 644 -32.24 8.03 3.01
CA ALA A 644 -30.94 8.26 2.40
C ALA A 644 -29.78 8.28 3.43
N GLY A 645 -30.06 7.95 4.70
CA GLY A 645 -29.10 7.97 5.81
C GLY A 645 -29.35 9.10 6.81
N GLU A 646 -28.33 9.48 7.57
CA GLU A 646 -28.44 10.49 8.64
C GLU A 646 -28.39 11.91 8.06
N LEU A 647 -29.44 12.71 8.30
CA LEU A 647 -29.47 14.12 7.94
C LEU A 647 -29.23 14.99 9.17
N CYS A 648 -28.11 15.69 9.19
CA CYS A 648 -27.62 16.49 10.31
C CYS A 648 -27.78 17.98 10.05
N ARG A 649 -28.13 18.73 11.10
CA ARG A 649 -28.28 20.18 11.04
C ARG A 649 -27.71 20.85 12.27
N ALA A 650 -27.27 22.10 12.12
CA ALA A 650 -26.95 22.95 13.26
C ALA A 650 -28.17 23.24 14.14
N THR A 651 -27.93 23.47 15.44
CA THR A 651 -28.95 24.00 16.35
C THR A 651 -29.25 25.46 15.96
N SER A 652 -30.50 25.76 15.63
CA SER A 652 -30.92 27.10 15.21
C SER A 652 -32.36 27.36 15.63
N THR A 653 -32.66 28.62 15.94
CA THR A 653 -34.02 29.14 16.20
C THR A 653 -34.63 29.82 14.97
N ASP A 654 -33.89 29.89 13.86
CA ASP A 654 -34.37 30.46 12.59
C ASP A 654 -35.42 29.55 11.95
N VAL A 655 -36.66 30.06 11.91
CA VAL A 655 -37.83 29.35 11.36
C VAL A 655 -37.64 29.03 9.87
N ALA A 656 -36.96 29.89 9.10
CA ALA A 656 -36.73 29.65 7.68
C ALA A 656 -35.73 28.51 7.46
N TYR A 657 -34.69 28.44 8.29
CA TYR A 657 -33.73 27.34 8.30
C TYR A 657 -34.36 26.01 8.74
N LEU A 658 -35.16 26.02 9.81
CA LEU A 658 -35.86 24.83 10.28
C LEU A 658 -36.89 24.33 9.26
N GLY A 659 -37.59 25.25 8.59
CA GLY A 659 -38.50 24.90 7.49
C GLY A 659 -37.77 24.29 6.30
N ALA A 660 -36.61 24.83 5.92
CA ALA A 660 -35.78 24.29 4.85
C ALA A 660 -35.31 22.86 5.16
N PHE A 661 -34.90 22.59 6.41
CA PHE A 661 -34.54 21.25 6.87
C PHE A 661 -35.68 20.25 6.72
N GLU A 662 -36.91 20.62 7.08
CA GLU A 662 -38.07 19.74 6.95
C GLU A 662 -38.44 19.45 5.48
N VAL A 663 -38.29 20.44 4.58
CA VAL A 663 -38.48 20.24 3.14
C VAL A 663 -37.47 19.24 2.59
N VAL A 664 -36.19 19.38 2.95
CA VAL A 664 -35.14 18.43 2.54
C VAL A 664 -35.43 17.05 3.11
N ARG A 665 -35.63 16.95 4.43
CA ARG A 665 -35.89 15.68 5.14
C ARG A 665 -37.08 14.90 4.57
N SER A 666 -38.18 15.58 4.26
CA SER A 666 -39.41 14.93 3.77
C SER A 666 -39.36 14.53 2.31
N SER A 667 -38.49 15.16 1.51
CA SER A 667 -38.35 14.87 0.07
C SER A 667 -37.18 13.96 -0.27
N LEU A 668 -36.26 13.75 0.69
CA LEU A 668 -35.02 13.02 0.50
C LEU A 668 -35.25 11.51 0.24
N ARG A 669 -34.69 11.03 -0.87
CA ARG A 669 -34.74 9.61 -1.27
C ARG A 669 -33.51 9.21 -2.07
N ILE A 670 -33.16 7.93 -2.01
CA ILE A 670 -32.22 7.29 -2.94
C ILE A 670 -33.05 6.52 -3.96
N ALA A 671 -33.01 6.94 -5.22
CA ALA A 671 -33.60 6.18 -6.32
C ALA A 671 -32.67 5.01 -6.67
N ALA A 672 -33.21 3.79 -6.72
CA ALA A 672 -32.56 2.74 -7.49
C ALA A 672 -32.57 3.19 -8.96
N ALA A 673 -31.43 3.12 -9.66
CA ALA A 673 -31.31 3.51 -11.05
C ALA A 673 -32.50 2.94 -11.86
N SER A 674 -33.45 3.82 -12.20
CA SER A 674 -34.65 3.41 -12.92
C SER A 674 -34.26 3.13 -14.36
N ALA A 675 -34.48 1.90 -14.82
CA ALA A 675 -34.64 1.64 -16.24
C ALA A 675 -35.64 2.66 -16.83
N ALA A 676 -35.27 3.25 -17.96
CA ALA A 676 -36.05 4.28 -18.63
C ALA A 676 -37.54 3.89 -18.79
N PRO A 677 -38.47 4.85 -18.75
CA PRO A 677 -39.89 4.55 -18.96
C PRO A 677 -40.17 4.18 -20.41
N ASP A 678 -40.86 3.06 -20.62
CA ASP A 678 -41.43 2.63 -21.90
C ASP A 678 -42.52 3.64 -22.34
N PRO A 679 -42.39 4.29 -23.52
CA PRO A 679 -43.36 5.30 -23.97
C PRO A 679 -44.65 4.70 -24.55
N SER A 680 -44.90 3.39 -24.41
CA SER A 680 -46.03 2.71 -25.03
C SER A 680 -47.12 2.22 -24.05
N ALA A 681 -47.48 3.03 -23.05
CA ALA A 681 -48.65 2.70 -22.22
C ALA A 681 -49.49 3.94 -21.86
N ALA A 682 -50.41 4.29 -22.76
CA ALA A 682 -51.59 5.08 -22.43
C ALA A 682 -52.75 4.16 -21.98
N PRO A 683 -53.68 4.65 -21.15
CA PRO A 683 -54.32 3.85 -20.11
C PRO A 683 -55.69 3.29 -20.51
N ARG A 684 -56.09 2.18 -19.89
CA ARG A 684 -57.51 1.84 -19.73
C ARG A 684 -57.82 1.38 -18.31
N SER A 685 -59.02 1.74 -17.91
CA SER A 685 -59.51 1.93 -16.56
C SER A 685 -60.23 0.70 -15.99
N THR A 686 -60.47 0.83 -14.68
CA THR A 686 -61.68 0.43 -13.92
C THR A 686 -61.93 -1.01 -13.50
N ALA A 687 -62.26 -1.11 -12.20
CA ALA A 687 -63.13 -2.08 -11.51
C ALA A 687 -62.52 -3.46 -11.23
N SER A 688 -62.27 -3.84 -9.97
CA SER A 688 -63.22 -4.19 -8.88
C SER A 688 -63.73 -5.64 -8.96
N ALA A 689 -63.63 -6.28 -7.79
CA ALA A 689 -64.40 -7.42 -7.28
C ALA A 689 -64.03 -8.86 -7.72
N ALA A 690 -63.59 -9.61 -6.70
CA ALA A 690 -64.15 -10.87 -6.20
C ALA A 690 -64.56 -11.99 -7.19
N GLY A 691 -64.14 -13.21 -6.87
CA GLY A 691 -64.90 -14.40 -7.27
C GLY A 691 -64.06 -15.66 -7.44
N ALA A 692 -64.30 -16.62 -6.54
CA ALA A 692 -63.85 -18.00 -6.62
C ALA A 692 -64.33 -18.72 -7.89
N GLY A 693 -63.64 -19.80 -8.28
CA GLY A 693 -64.17 -20.74 -9.27
C GLY A 693 -63.15 -21.76 -9.75
N ALA A 694 -63.36 -23.02 -9.36
CA ALA A 694 -62.55 -24.19 -9.68
C ALA A 694 -62.85 -24.78 -11.07
N SER A 695 -62.05 -25.81 -11.41
CA SER A 695 -62.22 -26.83 -12.46
C SER A 695 -61.78 -26.44 -13.88
N ALA A 696 -61.30 -27.32 -14.77
CA ALA A 696 -60.72 -28.66 -14.75
C ALA A 696 -60.37 -28.98 -16.22
N GLY A 697 -59.35 -29.82 -16.45
CA GLY A 697 -59.11 -30.53 -17.72
C GLY A 697 -58.17 -29.84 -18.72
N ALA A 698 -57.36 -30.52 -19.54
CA ALA A 698 -56.85 -31.88 -19.57
C ALA A 698 -55.91 -31.97 -20.79
N GLY A 699 -54.82 -32.73 -20.68
CA GLY A 699 -54.03 -33.30 -21.78
C GLY A 699 -52.89 -32.42 -22.32
N ALA A 700 -51.71 -32.93 -22.63
CA ALA A 700 -51.12 -34.26 -22.46
C ALA A 700 -49.60 -34.13 -22.75
N SER A 701 -48.81 -34.94 -22.02
CA SER A 701 -47.55 -35.61 -22.42
C SER A 701 -46.40 -34.77 -23.05
N ALA A 702 -45.12 -34.90 -22.68
CA ALA A 702 -44.39 -36.03 -22.13
C ALA A 702 -43.08 -35.56 -21.47
N GLY A 703 -42.64 -36.32 -20.47
CA GLY A 703 -41.31 -36.17 -19.87
C GLY A 703 -41.26 -36.52 -18.39
N ALA A 704 -41.71 -37.72 -18.03
CA ALA A 704 -41.51 -38.26 -16.69
C ALA A 704 -40.04 -38.68 -16.51
N GLY A 705 -39.39 -38.07 -15.53
CA GLY A 705 -38.28 -38.63 -14.77
C GLY A 705 -38.57 -38.42 -13.29
N THR A 706 -39.47 -39.22 -12.72
CA THR A 706 -39.72 -39.29 -11.29
C THR A 706 -38.65 -40.15 -10.60
N GLY A 707 -38.08 -39.63 -9.52
CA GLY A 707 -37.29 -40.42 -8.55
C GLY A 707 -36.98 -39.54 -7.34
N SER A 708 -37.92 -39.40 -6.40
CA SER A 708 -37.98 -40.19 -5.17
C SER A 708 -37.13 -39.59 -4.04
N SER A 709 -37.79 -38.90 -3.11
CA SER A 709 -37.33 -38.71 -1.74
C SER A 709 -37.07 -40.07 -1.07
N ARG A 710 -35.80 -40.46 -0.92
CA ARG A 710 -35.29 -41.44 0.03
C ARG A 710 -33.95 -40.89 0.53
N GLY A 711 -33.74 -40.91 1.85
CA GLY A 711 -32.60 -40.27 2.53
C GLY A 711 -31.24 -40.78 2.09
N GLY A 712 -30.72 -40.20 1.01
CA GLY A 712 -29.33 -40.24 0.58
C GLY A 712 -28.74 -38.85 0.70
N ASP A 713 -27.44 -38.76 1.00
CA ASP A 713 -26.73 -37.50 1.06
C ASP A 713 -26.87 -36.75 -0.26
N ILE A 714 -27.38 -35.53 -0.21
CA ILE A 714 -27.43 -34.63 -1.35
C ILE A 714 -25.99 -34.33 -1.75
N GLN A 715 -25.62 -34.65 -2.99
CA GLN A 715 -24.30 -34.36 -3.54
C GLN A 715 -24.29 -32.96 -4.15
N PRO A 716 -23.56 -31.98 -3.59
CA PRO A 716 -23.46 -30.66 -4.17
C PRO A 716 -22.65 -30.69 -5.48
N ARG A 717 -22.98 -29.80 -6.41
CA ARG A 717 -22.28 -29.70 -7.70
C ARG A 717 -20.86 -29.19 -7.54
N ASN A 718 -19.97 -29.76 -8.36
CA ASN A 718 -18.64 -29.18 -8.58
C ASN A 718 -18.77 -27.92 -9.44
N GLY A 719 -17.84 -26.99 -9.30
CA GLY A 719 -17.82 -25.75 -10.08
C GLY A 719 -17.78 -24.52 -9.19
N ARG A 720 -18.28 -23.40 -9.70
CA ARG A 720 -18.12 -22.11 -9.03
C ARG A 720 -19.24 -21.87 -8.01
N TRP A 721 -18.87 -21.48 -6.80
CA TRP A 721 -19.77 -21.21 -5.70
C TRP A 721 -19.52 -19.85 -5.08
N THR A 722 -20.58 -19.13 -4.74
CA THR A 722 -20.54 -17.85 -4.05
C THR A 722 -21.09 -17.98 -2.64
N VAL A 723 -20.30 -17.63 -1.64
CA VAL A 723 -20.75 -17.46 -0.26
C VAL A 723 -21.28 -16.06 -0.04
N THR A 724 -22.35 -15.94 0.74
CA THR A 724 -22.86 -14.68 1.28
C THR A 724 -22.93 -14.79 2.80
N LEU A 725 -22.20 -13.94 3.51
CA LEU A 725 -22.22 -13.85 4.96
C LEU A 725 -23.46 -13.08 5.43
N GLY A 726 -24.24 -13.70 6.30
CA GLY A 726 -25.34 -13.09 7.01
C GLY A 726 -24.88 -12.18 8.16
N ARG A 727 -25.83 -11.61 8.88
CA ARG A 727 -25.56 -10.73 10.02
C ARG A 727 -24.94 -11.53 11.18
N THR A 728 -23.77 -11.09 11.66
CA THR A 728 -23.18 -11.58 12.90
C THR A 728 -23.96 -11.05 14.10
N VAL A 729 -24.51 -11.96 14.91
CA VAL A 729 -25.15 -11.64 16.21
C VAL A 729 -24.09 -11.83 17.29
N VAL A 730 -23.93 -10.83 18.16
CA VAL A 730 -22.93 -10.85 19.25
C VAL A 730 -23.64 -10.58 20.57
N GLU A 731 -23.39 -11.41 21.58
CA GLU A 731 -24.04 -11.33 22.90
C GLU A 731 -23.00 -11.43 24.02
N GLY A 732 -23.15 -10.61 25.06
CA GLY A 732 -22.31 -10.66 26.27
C GLY A 732 -20.89 -10.09 26.12
N CYS A 733 -20.50 -9.59 24.95
CA CYS A 733 -19.18 -9.02 24.69
C CYS A 733 -19.08 -7.53 25.07
N PRO A 734 -17.97 -7.08 25.68
CA PRO A 734 -17.65 -5.65 25.82
C PRO A 734 -17.68 -4.92 24.47
N ALA A 735 -18.03 -3.63 24.46
CA ALA A 735 -18.30 -2.86 23.24
C ALA A 735 -17.17 -2.96 22.20
N MET A 736 -15.92 -2.79 22.61
CA MET A 736 -14.76 -2.88 21.71
C MET A 736 -14.60 -4.27 21.09
N ILE A 737 -14.79 -5.34 21.88
CA ILE A 737 -14.71 -6.72 21.39
C ILE A 737 -15.90 -7.03 20.47
N ALA A 738 -17.09 -6.56 20.83
CA ALA A 738 -18.29 -6.74 20.03
C ALA A 738 -18.20 -6.03 18.67
N GLU A 739 -17.53 -4.88 18.62
CA GLU A 739 -17.28 -4.13 17.39
C GLU A 739 -16.24 -4.83 16.51
N GLN A 740 -15.14 -5.35 17.08
CA GLN A 740 -14.16 -6.13 16.33
C GLN A 740 -14.76 -7.42 15.75
N ILE A 741 -15.57 -8.16 16.52
CA ILE A 741 -16.24 -9.39 16.03
C ILE A 741 -17.22 -9.07 14.89
N ARG A 742 -17.93 -7.94 14.96
CA ARG A 742 -18.80 -7.48 13.87
C ARG A 742 -18.00 -6.96 12.66
N GLY A 743 -16.86 -6.31 12.91
CA GLY A 743 -15.91 -5.75 11.94
C GLY A 743 -15.19 -6.82 11.10
N ALA A 744 -14.88 -7.94 11.72
CA ALA A 744 -14.13 -9.05 11.15
C ALA A 744 -14.62 -9.54 9.77
N GLY A 745 -15.94 -9.50 9.52
CA GLY A 745 -16.58 -9.98 8.30
C GLY A 745 -16.93 -8.92 7.25
N LEU A 746 -16.56 -7.64 7.47
CA LEU A 746 -17.02 -6.52 6.63
C LEU A 746 -16.16 -6.27 5.39
N GLU A 747 -14.92 -6.77 5.32
CA GLU A 747 -14.02 -6.50 4.19
C GLU A 747 -14.43 -7.20 2.87
N ARG A 748 -15.40 -8.11 2.91
CA ARG A 748 -16.19 -8.60 1.76
C ARG A 748 -17.32 -9.50 2.27
N ARG A 749 -18.59 -9.08 2.15
CA ARG A 749 -19.76 -9.89 2.57
C ARG A 749 -20.03 -11.10 1.66
N SER A 750 -19.41 -11.17 0.50
CA SER A 750 -19.60 -12.26 -0.46
C SER A 750 -18.32 -12.61 -1.21
N GLY A 751 -18.08 -13.90 -1.41
CA GLY A 751 -16.87 -14.42 -2.06
C GLY A 751 -17.18 -15.55 -3.01
N THR A 752 -16.46 -15.64 -4.12
CA THR A 752 -16.67 -16.70 -5.12
C THR A 752 -15.43 -17.57 -5.22
N ARG A 753 -15.60 -18.89 -5.24
CA ARG A 753 -14.52 -19.87 -5.40
C ARG A 753 -14.97 -21.08 -6.20
N GLU A 754 -14.03 -21.74 -6.88
CA GLU A 754 -14.28 -23.08 -7.39
C GLU A 754 -14.17 -24.11 -6.27
N MET A 755 -15.12 -25.03 -6.23
CA MET A 755 -15.12 -26.14 -5.29
C MET A 755 -15.35 -27.45 -6.04
N THR A 756 -14.58 -28.46 -5.64
CA THR A 756 -14.78 -29.85 -6.06
C THR A 756 -15.02 -30.67 -4.80
N PHE A 757 -16.17 -31.31 -4.72
CA PHE A 757 -16.56 -32.16 -3.60
C PHE A 757 -16.29 -33.63 -3.93
N SER A 758 -15.85 -34.40 -2.93
CA SER A 758 -15.74 -35.85 -3.03
C SER A 758 -17.12 -36.49 -3.18
N ASP A 759 -17.18 -37.69 -3.74
CA ASP A 759 -18.37 -38.55 -3.75
C ASP A 759 -18.06 -39.80 -2.91
N PRO A 760 -18.69 -39.99 -1.72
CA PRO A 760 -19.77 -39.17 -1.15
C PRO A 760 -19.29 -37.80 -0.62
N PHE A 761 -20.20 -36.82 -0.59
CA PHE A 761 -19.93 -35.44 -0.16
C PHE A 761 -19.17 -35.36 1.16
N HIS A 762 -18.08 -34.59 1.17
CA HIS A 762 -17.38 -34.18 2.37
C HIS A 762 -17.16 -32.65 2.35
N PRO A 763 -17.41 -31.94 3.47
CA PRO A 763 -17.34 -30.48 3.54
C PRO A 763 -15.93 -29.89 3.56
N GLY A 764 -14.88 -30.73 3.55
CA GLY A 764 -13.47 -30.29 3.57
C GLY A 764 -13.10 -29.16 2.59
N PRO A 765 -13.55 -29.18 1.32
CA PRO A 765 -13.30 -28.09 0.37
C PRO A 765 -13.85 -26.73 0.81
N LEU A 766 -14.83 -26.70 1.73
CA LEU A 766 -15.33 -25.45 2.28
C LEU A 766 -14.28 -24.70 3.11
N MET A 767 -13.24 -25.40 3.59
CA MET A 767 -12.20 -24.88 4.47
C MET A 767 -10.80 -25.21 3.96
N ALA A 768 -10.61 -25.39 2.64
CA ALA A 768 -9.34 -25.81 2.04
C ALA A 768 -8.15 -24.88 2.35
N ASP A 769 -8.41 -23.59 2.58
CA ASP A 769 -7.39 -22.59 2.91
C ASP A 769 -7.30 -22.28 4.42
N ALA A 770 -7.98 -23.04 5.27
CA ALA A 770 -7.93 -22.81 6.71
C ALA A 770 -6.53 -23.18 7.24
N PRO A 771 -5.91 -22.36 8.10
CA PRO A 771 -4.57 -22.61 8.64
C PRO A 771 -4.49 -23.83 9.59
N MET A 772 -5.62 -24.47 9.88
CA MET A 772 -5.71 -25.67 10.71
C MET A 772 -6.63 -26.70 10.06
N GLN A 773 -6.33 -27.99 10.24
CA GLN A 773 -7.23 -29.05 9.82
C GLN A 773 -8.50 -29.05 10.68
N VAL A 774 -9.64 -28.91 10.02
CA VAL A 774 -10.96 -28.95 10.66
C VAL A 774 -11.53 -30.36 10.56
N GLY A 775 -11.67 -31.02 11.72
CA GLY A 775 -12.30 -32.34 11.81
C GLY A 775 -13.81 -32.23 11.72
N TRP A 776 -14.37 -32.53 10.54
CA TRP A 776 -15.81 -32.59 10.33
C TRP A 776 -16.38 -33.94 10.79
N SER A 777 -17.44 -33.90 11.58
CA SER A 777 -18.25 -35.05 11.94
C SER A 777 -19.64 -34.91 11.34
N ARG A 778 -20.17 -36.01 10.81
CA ARG A 778 -21.51 -36.04 10.25
C ARG A 778 -22.53 -36.18 11.38
N THR A 779 -23.47 -35.24 11.47
CA THR A 779 -24.51 -35.21 12.53
C THR A 779 -25.87 -35.69 12.04
N GLY A 780 -26.09 -35.74 10.72
CA GLY A 780 -27.31 -36.25 10.09
C GLY A 780 -27.21 -36.32 8.56
N PRO A 781 -28.30 -36.70 7.86
CA PRO A 781 -28.36 -36.65 6.39
C PRO A 781 -28.15 -35.21 5.89
N GLY A 782 -27.08 -34.97 5.14
CA GLY A 782 -26.72 -33.61 4.68
C GLY A 782 -26.28 -32.63 5.78
N SER A 783 -26.12 -33.06 7.04
CA SER A 783 -25.73 -32.20 8.15
C SER A 783 -24.38 -32.59 8.73
N TRP A 784 -23.53 -31.60 8.92
CA TRP A 784 -22.17 -31.75 9.40
C TRP A 784 -21.88 -30.74 10.51
N GLN A 785 -21.02 -31.11 11.43
CA GLN A 785 -20.54 -30.24 12.47
C GLN A 785 -19.02 -30.39 12.58
N ALA A 786 -18.33 -29.29 12.85
CA ALA A 786 -16.94 -29.34 13.26
C ALA A 786 -16.79 -28.50 14.52
N THR A 787 -15.96 -28.97 15.44
CA THR A 787 -15.58 -28.17 16.61
C THR A 787 -14.08 -27.95 16.54
N LEU A 788 -13.68 -26.69 16.52
CA LEU A 788 -12.31 -26.28 16.73
C LEU A 788 -12.17 -26.02 18.24
N VAL A 789 -11.81 -27.07 18.99
CA VAL A 789 -11.57 -26.98 20.44
C VAL A 789 -10.09 -26.69 20.71
N GLY A 790 -9.83 -25.57 21.39
CA GLY A 790 -8.87 -25.47 22.50
C GLY A 790 -7.39 -25.31 22.19
N GLN A 791 -6.95 -24.08 21.90
CA GLN A 791 -5.72 -23.61 22.55
C GLN A 791 -6.11 -22.99 23.90
N SER A 792 -5.61 -23.56 24.99
CA SER A 792 -5.62 -22.89 26.29
C SER A 792 -4.75 -21.64 26.16
N MET A 793 -5.36 -20.45 26.22
CA MET A 793 -4.62 -19.22 26.42
C MET A 793 -4.25 -19.09 27.90
N GLY A 794 -3.40 -19.99 28.39
CA GLY A 794 -2.91 -19.99 29.77
C GLY A 794 -4.03 -19.77 30.81
N PRO A 795 -3.76 -19.04 31.92
CA PRO A 795 -4.75 -18.81 32.98
C PRO A 795 -5.90 -17.85 32.60
N THR A 796 -6.05 -17.44 31.33
CA THR A 796 -6.85 -16.27 30.92
C THR A 796 -8.12 -16.54 30.09
N GLY A 797 -8.56 -17.79 29.93
CA GLY A 797 -9.90 -18.10 29.37
C GLY A 797 -9.91 -19.18 28.30
N GLN A 798 -11.07 -19.81 28.10
CA GLN A 798 -11.31 -20.81 27.05
C GLN A 798 -12.04 -20.17 25.86
N ILE A 799 -11.63 -20.57 24.64
CA ILE A 799 -12.25 -20.19 23.39
C ILE A 799 -12.74 -21.46 22.69
N ASP A 800 -14.02 -21.48 22.35
CA ASP A 800 -14.67 -22.56 21.62
C ASP A 800 -15.25 -22.03 20.31
N VAL A 801 -14.89 -22.69 19.20
CA VAL A 801 -15.45 -22.39 17.88
C VAL A 801 -16.10 -23.65 17.32
N ARG A 802 -17.34 -23.52 16.87
CA ARG A 802 -18.14 -24.61 16.32
C ARG A 802 -18.74 -24.18 14.99
N LEU A 803 -18.62 -25.04 13.98
CA LEU A 803 -19.15 -24.86 12.65
C LEU A 803 -20.28 -25.86 12.45
N GLU A 804 -21.41 -25.42 11.91
CA GLU A 804 -22.52 -26.29 11.53
C GLU A 804 -22.82 -26.07 10.06
N LEU A 805 -22.95 -27.15 9.29
CA LEU A 805 -23.23 -27.09 7.86
C LEU A 805 -24.43 -27.96 7.52
N THR A 806 -25.32 -27.43 6.70
CA THR A 806 -26.46 -28.14 6.13
C THR A 806 -26.45 -28.02 4.61
N VAL A 807 -26.48 -29.16 3.93
CA VAL A 807 -26.67 -29.27 2.49
C VAL A 807 -28.16 -29.16 2.20
N VAL A 808 -28.59 -28.05 1.59
CA VAL A 808 -30.01 -27.78 1.33
C VAL A 808 -30.43 -28.33 -0.03
N SER A 809 -29.57 -28.20 -1.04
CA SER A 809 -29.77 -28.74 -2.39
C SER A 809 -28.43 -28.97 -3.10
N GLU A 810 -28.45 -29.49 -4.32
CA GLU A 810 -27.24 -29.63 -5.16
C GLU A 810 -26.54 -28.28 -5.41
N THR A 811 -27.24 -27.16 -5.25
CA THR A 811 -26.78 -25.81 -5.59
C THR A 811 -26.77 -24.84 -4.41
N GLU A 812 -27.11 -25.30 -3.20
CA GLU A 812 -27.22 -24.44 -2.02
C GLU A 812 -26.78 -25.12 -0.72
N LEU A 813 -25.90 -24.46 0.04
CA LEU A 813 -25.43 -24.89 1.36
C LEU A 813 -25.62 -23.77 2.39
N HIS A 814 -25.96 -24.14 3.62
CA HIS A 814 -26.08 -23.21 4.74
C HIS A 814 -25.06 -23.57 5.81
N GLU A 815 -24.27 -22.58 6.21
CA GLU A 815 -23.25 -22.72 7.24
C GLU A 815 -23.55 -21.76 8.40
N VAL A 816 -23.32 -22.20 9.63
CA VAL A 816 -23.46 -21.40 10.82
C VAL A 816 -22.22 -21.54 11.68
N ASN A 817 -21.61 -20.40 11.96
CA ASN A 817 -20.41 -20.29 12.77
C ASN A 817 -20.80 -19.81 14.16
N HIS A 818 -20.46 -20.61 15.16
CA HIS A 818 -20.64 -20.34 16.57
C HIS A 818 -19.27 -20.09 17.20
N PHE A 819 -19.16 -18.97 17.91
CA PHE A 819 -17.97 -18.58 18.64
C PHE A 819 -18.35 -18.30 20.09
N SER A 820 -17.55 -18.78 21.03
CA SER A 820 -17.71 -18.52 22.46
C SER A 820 -16.34 -18.28 23.09
N MET A 821 -16.23 -17.24 23.91
CA MET A 821 -15.07 -16.97 24.75
C MET A 821 -15.51 -16.68 26.19
N GLN A 822 -14.72 -17.12 27.16
CA GLN A 822 -14.92 -16.77 28.56
C GLN A 822 -13.82 -15.80 29.03
N LEU A 823 -14.21 -14.57 29.36
CA LEU A 823 -13.34 -13.50 29.82
C LEU A 823 -13.22 -13.52 31.36
N PRO A 824 -12.01 -13.34 31.92
CA PRO A 824 -11.81 -13.20 33.37
C PRO A 824 -12.50 -11.94 33.92
N ALA A 825 -13.06 -12.04 35.14
CA ALA A 825 -13.69 -10.93 35.86
C ALA A 825 -12.87 -9.62 35.91
N PRO A 826 -11.55 -9.63 36.20
CA PRO A 826 -10.77 -8.38 36.22
C PRO A 826 -10.64 -7.70 34.84
N LEU A 827 -10.63 -8.47 33.75
CA LEU A 827 -10.56 -7.93 32.38
C LEU A 827 -11.91 -7.31 31.98
N MET A 828 -13.03 -7.92 32.37
CA MET A 828 -14.36 -7.35 32.18
C MET A 828 -14.52 -6.00 32.90
N ALA A 829 -13.99 -5.90 34.12
CA ALA A 829 -14.02 -4.65 34.89
C ALA A 829 -13.16 -3.54 34.24
N ALA A 830 -11.98 -3.88 33.73
CA ALA A 830 -11.10 -2.92 33.05
C ALA A 830 -11.69 -2.38 31.73
N LEU A 831 -12.50 -3.19 31.05
CA LEU A 831 -13.14 -2.83 29.78
C LEU A 831 -14.56 -2.24 29.94
N GLY A 832 -14.95 -1.90 31.18
CA GLY A 832 -16.22 -1.24 31.48
C GLY A 832 -17.48 -2.11 31.32
N GLY A 833 -17.33 -3.45 31.31
CA GLY A 833 -18.43 -4.40 31.16
C GLY A 833 -18.98 -4.94 32.49
N GLY A 834 -20.30 -5.12 32.58
CA GLY A 834 -21.00 -5.58 33.79
C GLY A 834 -21.74 -6.93 33.66
N GLY A 835 -21.12 -7.96 33.06
CA GLY A 835 -21.76 -9.25 32.76
C GLY A 835 -20.96 -10.50 33.18
N SER A 836 -21.51 -11.70 32.93
CA SER A 836 -21.00 -13.03 33.34
C SER A 836 -19.65 -13.47 32.72
N GLY A 837 -18.98 -12.58 31.97
CA GLY A 837 -17.72 -12.87 31.27
C GLY A 837 -17.86 -13.74 30.02
N ALA A 838 -19.03 -14.28 29.71
CA ALA A 838 -19.25 -15.08 28.51
C ALA A 838 -19.56 -14.16 27.31
N CYS A 839 -18.68 -14.14 26.31
CA CYS A 839 -18.84 -13.41 25.06
C CYS A 839 -19.04 -14.41 23.92
N THR A 840 -20.19 -14.35 23.25
CA THR A 840 -20.56 -15.30 22.20
C THR A 840 -20.92 -14.57 20.90
N SER A 841 -20.69 -15.23 19.77
CA SER A 841 -21.19 -14.74 18.49
C SER A 841 -21.68 -15.86 17.57
N ARG A 842 -22.62 -15.52 16.71
CA ARG A 842 -23.21 -16.40 15.71
C ARG A 842 -23.25 -15.70 14.35
N THR A 843 -22.69 -16.35 13.33
CA THR A 843 -22.67 -15.84 11.95
C THR A 843 -23.20 -16.90 11.00
N GLY A 844 -24.28 -16.61 10.29
CA GLY A 844 -24.76 -17.47 9.21
C GLY A 844 -24.07 -17.17 7.88
N ALA A 845 -23.93 -18.16 7.02
CA ALA A 845 -23.43 -18.01 5.65
C ALA A 845 -24.22 -18.90 4.69
N THR A 846 -24.50 -18.40 3.50
CA THR A 846 -25.21 -19.14 2.45
C THR A 846 -24.31 -19.28 1.23
N TRP A 847 -24.06 -20.52 0.81
CA TRP A 847 -23.28 -20.86 -0.39
C TRP A 847 -24.23 -21.17 -1.54
N THR A 848 -24.03 -20.53 -2.69
CA THR A 848 -24.86 -20.70 -3.90
C THR A 848 -24.00 -21.07 -5.10
N TRP A 849 -24.38 -22.09 -5.86
CA TRP A 849 -23.68 -22.51 -7.07
C TRP A 849 -24.00 -21.58 -8.25
N GLN A 850 -23.00 -21.26 -9.08
CA GLN A 850 -23.04 -20.21 -10.10
C GLN A 850 -22.72 -20.69 -11.52
N GLY A 851 -22.58 -22.00 -11.74
CA GLY A 851 -22.08 -22.56 -13.02
C GLY A 851 -20.66 -23.07 -12.91
#